data_AF-A0A661N835-F1
#
_entry.id   AF-A0A661N835-F1
#
_cell.length_a   1.000
_cell.length_b   1.000
_cell.length_c   1.000
_cell.angle_alpha   90.00
_cell.angle_beta   90.00
_cell.angle_gamma   90.00
#
_symmetry.space_group_name_H-M   'P 1'
#
loop_
_entity.id
_entity.type
_entity.pdbx_description
1 polymer ?
#
loop_
_entity_poly.entity_id
_entity_poly.type
_entity_poly.pdbx_seq_one_letter_code
_entity_poly.pdbx_strand_id
1 'polypeptide(L)'
;MGDNPSTPIEAGPDLDVRCVHVEDCGACPLMTQSYEAQRAAKFEQLRRAIDRYDIEPREALTPVPVAASITGYRRRAKLVVARDRNGEIAVGLYRRNDNQHVVDIPHCQVLSPALMELVAEIRELANELPDELACLLEPAVDGQGVFTGLDARELNPPTEIESAEVEHSVLLTLILAAERAKPVEELREAARALRRRLPMISGLAVSLRYGSRQQSSSEFVALSGETEAKDALGPGYQLVSHTSFLHVHRRQATELYELLATAVGGGVSSEPLKVLDLYGGTGAIALTLAQQGFHATLVESYPPAAALASRAAQAQRLPVEVVTGDVASVTRALAAAGSKFDVVVANPPRRGLSAAAREAIAALGPGRLVYVACDLNNLSRDLDHLKRLGYGVNRLLPLDMLPLTEEIEVLAVLEQGPLPVPGLLYEGDDLVALDKPPHEPVQDQPEYPGSLVARASRHTDGGEWITVLKIEAGTSGVCLFARHQDAAEQWSAALAKTGRLVYLAATRGVTPAKGAITRELRGEDGVRPARTRYRRLAIGGGHSILRVVPEKRHVHQIRRHMAAIGHPVLGDARYGHAPTNRYFEEKHGLDRSFLHLVRVEVDHPTTGRRLLIEAPLPADLRAALVRASDKSVLRFLESKKALGGAPARQRSGPPSVPFSERSPLSAADVEPDSGYPSQRGAPSSLRSTGALELDDAPRTVRGELLTPDEE
;
A
#
# COMPACT_ATOMS: atom_id res chain seq x y z
N MET A 1 30.63 1.84 -39.18
CA MET A 1 31.64 1.97 -38.10
C MET A 1 31.41 0.78 -37.20
N GLY A 2 32.40 -0.09 -37.08
CA GLY A 2 32.25 -1.38 -36.39
C GLY A 2 32.08 -1.21 -34.89
N ASP A 3 31.12 -1.93 -34.33
CA ASP A 3 30.97 -2.08 -32.89
C ASP A 3 32.18 -2.83 -32.33
N ASN A 4 32.88 -2.15 -31.42
CA ASN A 4 33.82 -2.77 -30.52
C ASN A 4 32.99 -3.67 -29.59
N PRO A 5 33.35 -4.93 -29.30
CA PRO A 5 32.64 -5.71 -28.29
C PRO A 5 32.75 -4.94 -26.97
N SER A 6 31.61 -4.42 -26.49
CA SER A 6 31.54 -3.68 -25.24
C SER A 6 32.10 -4.58 -24.14
N THR A 7 33.22 -4.15 -23.57
CA THR A 7 33.85 -4.86 -22.46
C THR A 7 32.81 -4.98 -21.34
N PRO A 8 32.57 -6.17 -20.76
CA PRO A 8 31.62 -6.31 -19.67
C PRO A 8 31.94 -5.26 -18.60
N ILE A 9 31.01 -4.37 -18.31
CA ILE A 9 31.19 -3.40 -17.23
C ILE A 9 31.29 -4.23 -15.95
N GLU A 10 32.38 -4.04 -15.20
CA GLU A 10 32.51 -4.61 -13.87
C GLU A 10 31.32 -4.13 -13.04
N ALA A 11 30.54 -5.06 -12.50
CA ALA A 11 29.55 -4.71 -11.51
C ALA A 11 30.23 -3.99 -10.33
N GLY A 12 29.44 -3.31 -9.49
CA GLY A 12 29.99 -2.61 -8.32
C GLY A 12 31.02 -3.46 -7.57
N PRO A 13 32.03 -2.86 -6.91
CA PRO A 13 33.36 -3.44 -6.62
C PRO A 13 33.41 -4.82 -5.92
N ASP A 14 32.28 -5.32 -5.40
CA ASP A 14 32.12 -6.58 -4.68
C ASP A 14 30.99 -7.48 -5.23
N LEU A 15 30.47 -7.21 -6.44
CA LEU A 15 29.42 -7.99 -7.08
C LEU A 15 30.01 -9.03 -8.04
N ASP A 16 29.83 -10.30 -7.74
CA ASP A 16 30.13 -11.40 -8.67
C ASP A 16 29.00 -11.61 -9.68
N VAL A 17 28.64 -10.54 -10.39
CA VAL A 17 27.62 -10.54 -11.46
C VAL A 17 28.15 -9.74 -12.62
N ARG A 18 28.05 -10.25 -13.86
CA ARG A 18 28.49 -9.52 -15.06
C ARG A 18 27.37 -9.46 -16.08
N CYS A 19 27.12 -8.29 -16.66
CA CYS A 19 26.10 -8.12 -17.68
C CYS A 19 26.55 -7.11 -18.74
N VAL A 20 26.70 -7.56 -19.98
CA VAL A 20 27.04 -6.71 -21.12
C VAL A 20 25.93 -5.73 -21.49
N HIS A 21 24.71 -5.95 -20.97
CA HIS A 21 23.51 -5.16 -21.29
C HIS A 21 23.19 -4.09 -20.23
N VAL A 22 24.03 -3.87 -19.21
CA VAL A 22 23.69 -3.04 -18.04
C VAL A 22 23.32 -1.59 -18.38
N GLU A 23 23.89 -1.02 -19.44
CA GLU A 23 23.58 0.35 -19.88
C GLU A 23 22.20 0.45 -20.56
N ASP A 24 21.77 -0.63 -21.22
CA ASP A 24 20.64 -0.65 -22.13
C ASP A 24 19.40 -1.31 -21.54
N CYS A 25 19.60 -2.37 -20.77
CA CYS A 25 18.56 -3.14 -20.11
C CYS A 25 18.09 -2.42 -18.83
N GLY A 26 16.79 -2.12 -18.75
CA GLY A 26 16.21 -1.46 -17.58
C GLY A 26 16.00 -2.36 -16.34
N ALA A 27 16.40 -3.63 -16.39
CA ALA A 27 16.03 -4.63 -15.37
C ALA A 27 16.84 -4.54 -14.07
N CYS A 28 18.11 -4.14 -14.12
CA CYS A 28 19.02 -4.16 -12.97
C CYS A 28 19.63 -2.77 -12.71
N PRO A 29 18.82 -1.76 -12.33
CA PRO A 29 19.27 -0.37 -12.22
C PRO A 29 20.36 -0.13 -11.17
N LEU A 30 20.54 -1.03 -10.19
CA LEU A 30 21.51 -0.88 -9.10
C LEU A 30 22.78 -1.72 -9.29
N MET A 31 22.95 -2.40 -10.43
CA MET A 31 24.06 -3.32 -10.69
C MET A 31 25.45 -2.67 -10.61
N THR A 32 25.55 -1.35 -10.79
CA THR A 32 26.82 -0.62 -10.68
C THR A 32 27.23 -0.28 -9.25
N GLN A 33 26.39 -0.58 -8.25
CA GLN A 33 26.64 -0.32 -6.83
C GLN A 33 27.04 -1.61 -6.10
N SER A 34 27.92 -1.54 -5.09
CA SER A 34 28.19 -2.69 -4.22
C SER A 34 26.90 -3.18 -3.56
N TYR A 35 26.80 -4.49 -3.26
CA TYR A 35 25.55 -5.03 -2.72
C TYR A 35 25.14 -4.39 -1.38
N GLU A 36 26.11 -4.03 -0.54
CA GLU A 36 25.87 -3.27 0.69
C GLU A 36 25.24 -1.89 0.41
N ALA A 37 25.75 -1.16 -0.59
CA ALA A 37 25.20 0.12 -0.99
C ALA A 37 23.76 -0.01 -1.51
N GLN A 38 23.44 -1.09 -2.23
CA GLN A 38 22.07 -1.37 -2.67
C GLN A 38 21.12 -1.54 -1.48
N ARG A 39 21.51 -2.35 -0.49
CA ARG A 39 20.72 -2.58 0.74
C ARG A 39 20.52 -1.29 1.53
N ALA A 40 21.58 -0.49 1.68
CA ALA A 40 21.50 0.80 2.34
C ALA A 40 20.55 1.77 1.61
N ALA A 41 20.61 1.81 0.27
CA ALA A 41 19.70 2.61 -0.55
C ALA A 41 18.24 2.16 -0.37
N LYS A 42 17.97 0.85 -0.41
CA LYS A 42 16.63 0.28 -0.16
C LYS A 42 16.11 0.61 1.23
N PHE A 43 16.94 0.49 2.26
CA PHE A 43 16.58 0.86 3.63
C PHE A 43 16.24 2.35 3.75
N GLU A 44 17.04 3.22 3.14
CA GLU A 44 16.77 4.66 3.10
C GLU A 44 15.48 4.99 2.34
N GLN A 45 15.13 4.24 1.28
CA GLN A 45 13.84 4.37 0.62
C GLN A 45 12.67 4.03 1.55
N LEU A 46 12.77 2.94 2.31
CA LEU A 46 11.79 2.56 3.34
C LEU A 46 11.66 3.67 4.40
N ARG A 47 12.79 4.12 4.97
CA ARG A 47 12.79 5.19 5.98
C ARG A 47 12.11 6.46 5.47
N ARG A 48 12.43 6.89 4.25
CA ARG A 48 11.78 8.05 3.59
C ARG A 48 10.30 7.83 3.32
N ALA A 49 9.86 6.60 3.09
CA ALA A 49 8.44 6.30 2.92
C ALA A 49 7.69 6.38 4.24
N ILE A 50 8.27 5.82 5.31
CA ILE A 50 7.74 5.94 6.66
C ILE A 50 7.70 7.41 7.08
N ASP A 51 8.81 8.14 7.03
CA ASP A 51 8.92 9.57 7.45
C ASP A 51 7.93 10.53 6.76
N ARG A 52 7.36 10.14 5.62
CA ARG A 52 6.33 10.95 4.94
C ARG A 52 5.01 10.97 5.69
N TYR A 53 4.79 9.98 6.55
CA TYR A 53 3.65 9.83 7.43
C TYR A 53 4.21 9.76 8.86
N ASP A 54 3.50 10.28 9.86
CA ASP A 54 4.00 10.28 11.24
C ASP A 54 3.84 8.88 11.89
N ILE A 55 4.51 7.88 11.30
CA ILE A 55 4.44 6.47 11.66
C ILE A 55 5.53 6.16 12.68
N GLU A 56 5.10 5.69 13.85
CA GLU A 56 5.92 5.35 15.01
C GLU A 56 5.57 3.91 15.46
N PRO A 57 6.46 3.22 16.21
CA PRO A 57 7.79 3.65 16.65
C PRO A 57 8.86 3.49 15.55
N ARG A 58 9.82 4.42 15.47
CA ARG A 58 10.95 4.33 14.51
C ARG A 58 11.83 3.10 14.72
N GLU A 59 11.88 2.57 15.93
CA GLU A 59 12.59 1.33 16.29
C GLU A 59 12.01 0.09 15.62
N ALA A 60 10.79 0.19 15.05
CA ALA A 60 10.19 -0.89 14.27
C ALA A 60 10.95 -1.18 12.96
N LEU A 61 11.75 -0.23 12.44
CA LEU A 61 12.48 -0.39 11.19
C LEU A 61 13.76 -1.21 11.40
N THR A 62 13.93 -2.25 10.59
CA THR A 62 15.14 -3.06 10.56
C THR A 62 15.88 -2.92 9.23
N PRO A 63 17.23 -3.01 9.20
CA PRO A 63 17.99 -2.99 7.95
C PRO A 63 17.58 -4.11 7.00
N VAL A 64 17.67 -3.87 5.69
CA VAL A 64 17.40 -4.89 4.66
C VAL A 64 18.40 -6.04 4.81
N PRO A 65 18.01 -7.30 5.04
CA PRO A 65 18.93 -8.43 5.14
C PRO A 65 19.60 -8.75 3.80
N VAL A 66 20.64 -9.59 3.83
CA VAL A 66 21.28 -10.12 2.62
C VAL A 66 20.34 -11.15 1.98
N ALA A 67 20.12 -11.05 0.66
CA ALA A 67 19.38 -12.05 -0.06
C ALA A 67 20.17 -13.36 -0.17
N ALA A 68 19.45 -14.49 -0.16
CA ALA A 68 20.06 -15.81 -0.28
C ALA A 68 20.86 -16.02 -1.59
N SER A 69 20.54 -15.29 -2.67
CA SER A 69 21.35 -15.21 -3.89
C SER A 69 21.03 -13.92 -4.65
N ILE A 70 22.00 -13.42 -5.43
CA ILE A 70 21.82 -12.27 -6.33
C ILE A 70 21.89 -12.65 -7.81
N THR A 71 22.21 -13.91 -8.11
CA THR A 71 22.21 -14.53 -9.45
C THR A 71 21.38 -15.81 -9.43
N GLY A 72 20.94 -16.30 -10.59
CA GLY A 72 20.23 -17.57 -10.71
C GLY A 72 18.89 -17.63 -9.95
N TYR A 73 18.43 -16.52 -9.39
CA TYR A 73 17.34 -16.52 -8.42
C TYR A 73 15.97 -16.40 -9.08
N ARG A 74 15.89 -15.78 -10.26
CA ARG A 74 14.65 -15.37 -10.91
C ARG A 74 14.05 -16.50 -11.73
N ARG A 75 12.95 -17.05 -11.22
CA ARG A 75 12.22 -18.20 -11.77
C ARG A 75 11.06 -17.84 -12.69
N ARG A 76 11.04 -16.59 -13.17
CA ARG A 76 10.07 -16.14 -14.17
C ARG A 76 10.72 -15.21 -15.19
N ALA A 77 10.61 -15.56 -16.46
CA ALA A 77 11.05 -14.76 -17.59
C ALA A 77 9.83 -14.31 -18.39
N LYS A 78 9.58 -13.00 -18.43
CA LYS A 78 8.57 -12.40 -19.31
C LYS A 78 9.27 -11.50 -20.31
N LEU A 79 9.41 -12.00 -21.54
CA LEU A 79 10.21 -11.38 -22.59
C LEU A 79 9.34 -11.01 -23.78
N VAL A 80 9.80 -10.02 -24.53
CA VAL A 80 9.17 -9.50 -25.74
C VAL A 80 10.02 -9.89 -26.93
N VAL A 81 9.33 -10.17 -28.04
CA VAL A 81 9.96 -10.37 -29.35
C VAL A 81 9.67 -9.13 -30.20
N ALA A 82 10.73 -8.43 -30.62
CA ALA A 82 10.65 -7.26 -31.48
C ALA A 82 12.00 -7.03 -32.18
N ARG A 83 12.16 -5.89 -32.88
CA ARG A 83 13.47 -5.48 -33.40
C ARG A 83 14.34 -4.86 -32.31
N ASP A 84 15.63 -5.11 -32.40
CA ASP A 84 16.64 -4.29 -31.73
C ASP A 84 16.90 -2.97 -32.50
N ARG A 85 17.94 -2.23 -32.10
CA ARG A 85 18.35 -0.99 -32.77
C ARG A 85 18.97 -1.18 -34.15
N ASN A 86 19.54 -2.36 -34.40
CA ASN A 86 20.15 -2.72 -35.68
C ASN A 86 19.10 -3.24 -36.67
N GLY A 87 17.86 -3.43 -36.21
CA GLY A 87 16.77 -3.98 -36.98
C GLY A 87 16.75 -5.50 -36.99
N GLU A 88 17.54 -6.16 -36.16
CA GLU A 88 17.56 -7.62 -36.02
C GLU A 88 16.47 -8.10 -35.06
N ILE A 89 16.05 -9.36 -35.18
CA ILE A 89 15.08 -9.96 -34.25
C ILE A 89 15.75 -10.11 -32.89
N ALA A 90 15.09 -9.64 -31.84
CA ALA A 90 15.56 -9.70 -30.47
C ALA A 90 14.51 -10.34 -29.56
N VAL A 91 14.99 -11.19 -28.64
CA VAL A 91 14.18 -11.77 -27.57
C VAL A 91 14.71 -11.24 -26.24
N GLY A 92 13.93 -10.38 -25.59
CA GLY A 92 14.42 -9.76 -24.37
C GLY A 92 13.47 -8.74 -23.76
N LEU A 93 14.03 -7.63 -23.29
CA LEU A 93 13.28 -6.57 -22.62
C LEU A 93 13.34 -5.29 -23.44
N TYR A 94 12.30 -4.46 -23.34
CA TYR A 94 12.36 -3.11 -23.87
C TYR A 94 13.55 -2.35 -23.29
N ARG A 95 14.22 -1.62 -24.17
CA ARG A 95 15.35 -0.79 -23.78
C ARG A 95 14.92 0.28 -22.78
N ARG A 96 15.84 0.65 -21.89
CA ARG A 96 15.60 1.70 -20.90
C ARG A 96 15.13 2.99 -21.58
N ASN A 97 14.00 3.54 -21.13
CA ASN A 97 13.35 4.74 -21.67
C ASN A 97 12.92 4.64 -23.15
N ASP A 98 12.77 3.44 -23.69
CA ASP A 98 12.44 3.18 -25.10
C ASP A 98 11.46 2.00 -25.20
N ASN A 99 10.24 2.27 -25.67
CA ASN A 99 9.18 1.26 -25.80
C ASN A 99 9.05 0.71 -27.23
N GLN A 100 10.03 0.97 -28.08
CA GLN A 100 10.05 0.55 -29.48
C GLN A 100 11.10 -0.54 -29.71
N HIS A 101 12.29 -0.37 -29.15
CA HIS A 101 13.40 -1.29 -29.36
C HIS A 101 13.57 -2.25 -28.17
N VAL A 102 13.87 -3.50 -28.49
CA VAL A 102 14.17 -4.55 -27.52
C VAL A 102 15.68 -4.75 -27.45
N VAL A 103 16.20 -4.93 -26.23
CA VAL A 103 17.57 -5.41 -26.00
C VAL A 103 17.51 -6.92 -26.14
N ASP A 104 18.30 -7.50 -27.03
CA ASP A 104 18.44 -8.95 -27.14
C ASP A 104 19.22 -9.47 -25.92
N ILE A 105 18.64 -10.40 -25.16
CA ILE A 105 19.21 -10.86 -23.88
C ILE A 105 19.32 -12.39 -23.92
N PRO A 106 20.38 -12.94 -24.56
CA PRO A 106 20.56 -14.38 -24.67
C PRO A 106 21.02 -15.02 -23.34
N HIS A 107 21.71 -14.27 -22.48
CA HIS A 107 22.29 -14.78 -21.22
C HIS A 107 22.04 -13.81 -20.07
N CYS A 108 20.97 -14.03 -19.31
CA CYS A 108 20.59 -13.19 -18.18
C CYS A 108 20.95 -13.85 -16.86
N GLN A 109 22.05 -13.44 -16.20
CA GLN A 109 22.56 -14.09 -14.98
C GLN A 109 21.59 -14.07 -13.78
N VAL A 110 20.55 -13.22 -13.79
CA VAL A 110 19.53 -13.26 -12.73
C VAL A 110 18.50 -14.36 -12.95
N LEU A 111 18.29 -14.82 -14.20
CA LEU A 111 17.42 -15.95 -14.49
C LEU A 111 18.03 -17.23 -13.93
N SER A 112 17.18 -18.14 -13.46
CA SER A 112 17.63 -19.49 -13.13
C SER A 112 18.25 -20.18 -14.35
N PRO A 113 19.19 -21.12 -14.15
CA PRO A 113 19.84 -21.83 -15.25
C PRO A 113 18.84 -22.41 -16.26
N ALA A 114 17.76 -23.03 -15.78
CA ALA A 114 16.70 -23.58 -16.61
C ALA A 114 16.04 -22.52 -17.52
N LEU A 115 15.73 -21.34 -16.98
CA LEU A 115 15.12 -20.29 -17.79
C LEU A 115 16.11 -19.61 -18.73
N MET A 116 17.39 -19.55 -18.35
CA MET A 116 18.44 -19.06 -19.23
C MET A 116 18.59 -19.96 -20.46
N GLU A 117 18.69 -21.27 -20.25
CA GLU A 117 18.74 -22.29 -21.30
C GLU A 117 17.49 -22.24 -22.19
N LEU A 118 16.29 -22.26 -21.59
CA LEU A 118 15.04 -22.19 -22.34
C LEU A 118 14.95 -20.94 -23.23
N VAL A 119 15.35 -19.78 -22.72
CA VAL A 119 15.29 -18.53 -23.48
C VAL A 119 16.29 -18.54 -24.64
N ALA A 120 17.50 -19.05 -24.41
CA ALA A 120 18.51 -19.19 -25.47
C ALA A 120 18.01 -20.12 -26.59
N GLU A 121 17.47 -21.29 -26.23
CA GLU A 121 16.92 -22.26 -27.18
C GLU A 121 15.72 -21.72 -27.97
N ILE A 122 14.77 -21.06 -27.29
CA ILE A 122 13.62 -20.44 -27.99
C ILE A 122 14.07 -19.34 -28.94
N ARG A 123 15.11 -18.58 -28.57
CA ARG A 123 15.69 -17.55 -29.44
C ARG A 123 16.36 -18.16 -30.67
N GLU A 124 17.13 -19.24 -30.50
CA GLU A 124 17.75 -19.96 -31.61
C GLU A 124 16.71 -20.55 -32.56
N LEU A 125 15.67 -21.22 -32.02
CA LEU A 125 14.56 -21.75 -32.80
C LEU A 125 13.75 -20.67 -33.53
N ALA A 126 13.62 -19.47 -32.96
CA ALA A 126 12.96 -18.35 -33.63
C ALA A 126 13.80 -17.77 -34.78
N ASN A 127 15.14 -17.92 -34.73
CA ASN A 127 16.05 -17.46 -35.78
C ASN A 127 16.19 -18.47 -36.93
N GLU A 128 16.33 -19.77 -36.61
CA GLU A 128 16.42 -20.83 -37.63
C GLU A 128 15.05 -21.20 -38.21
N LEU A 129 14.00 -21.01 -37.41
CA LEU A 129 12.58 -21.21 -37.70
C LEU A 129 12.25 -22.51 -38.47
N PRO A 130 12.32 -23.69 -37.82
CA PRO A 130 11.85 -24.93 -38.41
C PRO A 130 10.37 -24.86 -38.82
N ASP A 131 10.02 -25.38 -40.01
CA ASP A 131 8.65 -25.31 -40.58
C ASP A 131 7.56 -25.76 -39.60
N GLU A 132 7.81 -26.84 -38.85
CA GLU A 132 6.84 -27.39 -37.89
C GLU A 132 6.61 -26.51 -36.65
N LEU A 133 7.46 -25.51 -36.41
CA LEU A 133 7.35 -24.54 -35.30
C LEU A 133 6.98 -23.13 -35.75
N ALA A 134 6.90 -22.87 -37.06
CA ALA A 134 6.65 -21.55 -37.61
C ALA A 134 5.36 -20.91 -37.05
N CYS A 135 4.30 -21.70 -36.87
CA CYS A 135 3.02 -21.22 -36.33
C CYS A 135 3.07 -20.82 -34.84
N LEU A 136 4.17 -21.09 -34.12
CA LEU A 136 4.38 -20.70 -32.73
C LEU A 136 5.47 -19.65 -32.56
N LEU A 137 6.57 -19.76 -33.32
CA LEU A 137 7.82 -19.04 -33.06
C LEU A 137 8.20 -18.02 -34.14
N GLU A 138 7.43 -17.89 -35.24
CA GLU A 138 7.73 -16.89 -36.27
C GLU A 138 7.62 -15.46 -35.69
N PRO A 139 8.72 -14.70 -35.59
CA PRO A 139 8.75 -13.41 -34.89
C PRO A 139 7.77 -12.39 -35.46
N ALA A 140 6.95 -11.81 -34.58
CA ALA A 140 5.91 -10.87 -34.96
C ALA A 140 6.46 -9.44 -35.15
N VAL A 141 7.01 -9.14 -36.33
CA VAL A 141 7.70 -7.89 -36.63
C VAL A 141 7.09 -7.22 -37.87
N ASP A 142 6.92 -5.90 -37.86
CA ASP A 142 6.37 -5.10 -38.97
C ASP A 142 5.02 -5.59 -39.52
N GLY A 143 4.20 -6.19 -38.65
CA GLY A 143 2.95 -6.80 -39.08
C GLY A 143 3.18 -8.00 -39.99
N GLN A 144 4.19 -8.82 -39.70
CA GLN A 144 4.41 -10.19 -40.16
C GLN A 144 4.63 -11.09 -38.95
N GLY A 145 4.55 -12.42 -39.10
CA GLY A 145 4.74 -13.38 -38.01
C GLY A 145 3.67 -13.38 -36.92
N VAL A 146 3.84 -14.25 -35.93
CA VAL A 146 2.82 -14.53 -34.91
C VAL A 146 3.34 -14.39 -33.47
N PHE A 147 4.64 -14.63 -33.25
CA PHE A 147 5.27 -14.68 -31.94
C PHE A 147 5.69 -13.30 -31.43
N THR A 148 5.02 -12.80 -30.38
CA THR A 148 5.24 -11.43 -29.86
C THR A 148 5.97 -11.39 -28.51
N GLY A 149 6.19 -12.53 -27.87
CA GLY A 149 6.78 -12.61 -26.54
C GLY A 149 6.50 -13.93 -25.85
N LEU A 150 7.11 -14.15 -24.69
CA LEU A 150 6.93 -15.34 -23.87
C LEU A 150 6.79 -14.99 -22.38
N ASP A 151 6.17 -15.88 -21.62
CA ASP A 151 6.10 -15.87 -20.15
C ASP A 151 6.39 -17.28 -19.64
N ALA A 152 7.61 -17.52 -19.17
CA ALA A 152 8.09 -18.81 -18.68
C ALA A 152 8.22 -18.78 -17.15
N ARG A 153 7.79 -19.84 -16.48
CA ARG A 153 7.85 -20.01 -15.02
C ARG A 153 8.50 -21.34 -14.67
N GLU A 154 9.62 -21.31 -13.97
CA GLU A 154 10.27 -22.51 -13.44
C GLU A 154 9.61 -22.92 -12.12
N LEU A 155 9.25 -24.20 -12.01
CA LEU A 155 8.57 -24.79 -10.88
C LEU A 155 9.52 -25.55 -9.95
N ASN A 156 9.05 -25.83 -8.74
CA ASN A 156 9.66 -26.77 -7.80
C ASN A 156 8.77 -28.00 -7.67
N PRO A 157 8.90 -29.02 -8.52
CA PRO A 157 8.14 -30.24 -8.28
C PRO A 157 8.52 -30.82 -6.89
N PRO A 158 7.55 -31.24 -6.06
CA PRO A 158 7.86 -31.92 -4.80
C PRO A 158 8.66 -33.20 -5.08
N THR A 159 9.80 -33.39 -4.42
CA THR A 159 10.57 -34.62 -4.53
C THR A 159 9.85 -35.74 -3.77
N GLU A 160 9.10 -36.59 -4.48
CA GLU A 160 8.45 -37.75 -3.87
C GLU A 160 9.45 -38.91 -3.60
N ILE A 161 10.73 -38.83 -4.01
CA ILE A 161 11.77 -39.85 -3.79
C ILE A 161 13.17 -39.20 -3.73
N GLU A 162 14.06 -39.63 -2.81
CA GLU A 162 15.49 -39.28 -2.69
C GLU A 162 16.38 -39.71 -3.87
N SER A 163 15.83 -39.90 -5.08
CA SER A 163 16.61 -40.38 -6.22
C SER A 163 16.20 -39.76 -7.55
N ALA A 164 17.24 -39.41 -8.31
CA ALA A 164 17.31 -38.86 -9.65
C ALA A 164 17.21 -37.33 -9.75
N GLU A 165 18.16 -36.78 -10.49
CA GLU A 165 18.32 -35.37 -10.88
C GLU A 165 16.95 -34.74 -11.18
N VAL A 166 16.61 -33.66 -10.48
CA VAL A 166 15.36 -32.94 -10.75
C VAL A 166 15.46 -32.35 -12.15
N GLU A 167 14.85 -33.02 -13.12
CA GLU A 167 14.61 -32.50 -14.46
C GLU A 167 13.86 -31.16 -14.30
N HIS A 168 14.46 -30.07 -14.80
CA HIS A 168 13.88 -28.74 -14.65
C HIS A 168 12.45 -28.72 -15.20
N SER A 169 11.49 -28.20 -14.42
CA SER A 169 10.08 -28.15 -14.82
C SER A 169 9.65 -26.72 -15.10
N VAL A 170 9.23 -26.43 -16.33
CA VAL A 170 8.83 -25.09 -16.78
C VAL A 170 7.44 -25.08 -17.40
N LEU A 171 6.60 -24.16 -16.93
CA LEU A 171 5.37 -23.76 -17.63
C LEU A 171 5.68 -22.60 -18.57
N LEU A 172 5.65 -22.87 -19.89
CA LEU A 172 5.88 -21.89 -20.94
C LEU A 172 4.55 -21.39 -21.50
N THR A 173 4.38 -20.06 -21.58
CA THR A 173 3.30 -19.43 -22.32
C THR A 173 3.86 -18.56 -23.44
N LEU A 174 3.54 -18.88 -24.69
CA LEU A 174 3.88 -18.07 -25.85
C LEU A 174 2.78 -17.02 -26.09
N ILE A 175 3.16 -15.77 -26.33
CA ILE A 175 2.23 -14.66 -26.55
C ILE A 175 2.13 -14.43 -28.05
N LEU A 176 0.96 -14.70 -28.61
CA LEU A 176 0.73 -14.69 -30.05
C LEU A 176 -0.17 -13.53 -30.49
N ALA A 177 0.08 -12.98 -31.68
CA ALA A 177 -0.85 -12.08 -32.35
C ALA A 177 -2.08 -12.87 -32.81
N ALA A 178 -3.24 -12.62 -32.19
CA ALA A 178 -4.43 -13.44 -32.38
C ALA A 178 -4.91 -13.48 -33.84
N GLU A 179 -4.79 -12.35 -34.54
CA GLU A 179 -5.19 -12.20 -35.95
C GLU A 179 -4.38 -13.05 -36.94
N ARG A 180 -3.26 -13.65 -36.51
CA ARG A 180 -2.36 -14.47 -37.32
C ARG A 180 -2.17 -15.89 -36.79
N ALA A 181 -2.73 -16.17 -35.61
CA ALA A 181 -2.62 -17.49 -35.01
C ALA A 181 -3.32 -18.54 -35.89
N LYS A 182 -2.66 -19.69 -36.06
CA LYS A 182 -3.24 -20.86 -36.73
C LYS A 182 -4.34 -21.49 -35.85
N PRO A 183 -5.20 -22.36 -36.42
CA PRO A 183 -6.14 -23.16 -35.64
C PRO A 183 -5.48 -23.91 -34.49
N VAL A 184 -6.21 -24.10 -33.39
CA VAL A 184 -5.68 -24.66 -32.14
C VAL A 184 -5.07 -26.05 -32.35
N GLU A 185 -5.61 -26.86 -33.25
CA GLU A 185 -5.11 -28.20 -33.57
C GLU A 185 -3.68 -28.17 -34.13
N GLU A 186 -3.39 -27.24 -35.05
CA GLU A 186 -2.04 -27.02 -35.60
C GLU A 186 -1.09 -26.51 -34.51
N LEU A 187 -1.54 -25.58 -33.67
CA LEU A 187 -0.76 -25.09 -32.53
C LEU A 187 -0.43 -26.22 -31.54
N ARG A 188 -1.35 -27.17 -31.32
CA ARG A 188 -1.13 -28.36 -30.47
C ARG A 188 -0.11 -29.33 -31.06
N GLU A 189 -0.03 -29.45 -32.39
CA GLU A 189 1.01 -30.24 -33.07
C GLU A 189 2.40 -29.63 -32.89
N ALA A 190 2.53 -28.35 -33.21
CA ALA A 190 3.76 -27.60 -33.01
C ALA A 190 4.19 -27.58 -31.53
N ALA A 191 3.23 -27.45 -30.61
CA ALA A 191 3.50 -27.50 -29.17
C ALA A 191 4.07 -28.85 -28.72
N ARG A 192 3.56 -29.95 -29.27
CA ARG A 192 4.11 -31.29 -29.02
C ARG A 192 5.51 -31.44 -29.61
N ALA A 193 5.78 -30.85 -30.78
CA ALA A 193 7.12 -30.85 -31.37
C ALA A 193 8.12 -30.05 -30.52
N LEU A 194 7.73 -28.86 -30.06
CA LEU A 194 8.56 -28.01 -29.21
C LEU A 194 8.91 -28.70 -27.89
N ARG A 195 7.94 -29.34 -27.22
CA ARG A 195 8.19 -30.09 -25.97
C ARG A 195 9.09 -31.32 -26.16
N ARG A 196 9.06 -31.97 -27.33
CA ARG A 196 10.00 -33.07 -27.63
C ARG A 196 11.44 -32.55 -27.77
N ARG A 197 11.62 -31.34 -28.31
CA ARG A 197 12.93 -30.68 -28.42
C ARG A 197 13.43 -30.15 -27.08
N LEU A 198 12.53 -29.60 -26.27
CA LEU A 198 12.83 -28.97 -24.99
C LEU A 198 12.06 -29.69 -23.85
N PRO A 199 12.55 -30.85 -23.37
CA PRO A 199 11.86 -31.67 -22.36
C PRO A 199 11.58 -30.94 -21.05
N MET A 200 12.37 -29.91 -20.72
CA MET A 200 12.17 -29.06 -19.54
C MET A 200 10.81 -28.33 -19.53
N ILE A 201 10.12 -28.24 -20.68
CA ILE A 201 8.78 -27.67 -20.77
C ILE A 201 7.75 -28.72 -20.34
N SER A 202 7.36 -28.67 -19.06
CA SER A 202 6.33 -29.57 -18.51
C SER A 202 4.94 -29.23 -19.05
N GLY A 203 4.67 -27.94 -19.29
CA GLY A 203 3.42 -27.42 -19.81
C GLY A 203 3.63 -26.27 -20.80
N LEU A 204 2.89 -26.29 -21.91
CA LEU A 204 2.94 -25.29 -22.97
C LEU A 204 1.53 -24.78 -23.28
N ALA A 205 1.39 -23.46 -23.28
CA ALA A 205 0.17 -22.75 -23.62
C ALA A 205 0.45 -21.52 -24.48
N VAL A 206 -0.62 -20.93 -25.02
CA VAL A 206 -0.56 -19.64 -25.72
C VAL A 206 -1.48 -18.62 -25.08
N SER A 207 -1.07 -17.36 -25.13
CA SER A 207 -1.90 -16.20 -24.86
C SER A 207 -2.12 -15.44 -26.17
N LEU A 208 -3.35 -15.50 -26.70
CA LEU A 208 -3.73 -14.83 -27.94
C LEU A 208 -4.09 -13.37 -27.62
N ARG A 209 -3.32 -12.42 -28.15
CA ARG A 209 -3.51 -10.99 -27.91
C ARG A 209 -4.33 -10.36 -29.03
N TYR A 210 -5.47 -9.78 -28.70
CA TYR A 210 -6.33 -9.05 -29.63
C TYR A 210 -6.10 -7.53 -29.51
N GLY A 211 -6.04 -6.81 -30.63
CA GLY A 211 -6.03 -5.34 -30.66
C GLY A 211 -4.67 -4.66 -30.35
N SER A 212 -4.67 -3.33 -30.32
CA SER A 212 -3.48 -2.50 -30.06
C SER A 212 -3.14 -2.39 -28.56
N ARG A 213 -1.90 -1.97 -28.23
CA ARG A 213 -1.31 -1.94 -26.86
C ARG A 213 -2.20 -1.35 -25.74
N GLN A 214 -3.19 -0.51 -26.05
CA GLN A 214 -4.06 0.17 -25.07
C GLN A 214 -5.41 -0.52 -24.80
N GLN A 215 -5.81 -1.50 -25.63
CA GLN A 215 -7.09 -2.22 -25.53
C GLN A 215 -6.88 -3.72 -25.78
N SER A 216 -5.91 -4.34 -25.10
CA SER A 216 -5.65 -5.77 -25.27
C SER A 216 -6.52 -6.61 -24.34
N SER A 217 -7.45 -7.37 -24.90
CA SER A 217 -7.91 -8.62 -24.28
C SER A 217 -6.96 -9.75 -24.66
N SER A 218 -6.79 -10.72 -23.76
CA SER A 218 -5.99 -11.90 -24.02
C SER A 218 -6.81 -13.15 -23.73
N GLU A 219 -6.84 -14.08 -24.66
CA GLU A 219 -7.40 -15.41 -24.48
C GLU A 219 -6.27 -16.40 -24.18
N PHE A 220 -6.49 -17.31 -23.24
CA PHE A 220 -5.49 -18.28 -22.83
C PHE A 220 -5.90 -19.68 -23.30
N VAL A 221 -5.01 -20.37 -24.00
CA VAL A 221 -5.26 -21.71 -24.55
C VAL A 221 -4.13 -22.65 -24.18
N ALA A 222 -4.44 -23.69 -23.40
CA ALA A 222 -3.50 -24.77 -23.14
C ALA A 222 -3.32 -25.64 -24.40
N LEU A 223 -2.06 -25.95 -24.74
CA LEU A 223 -1.73 -26.68 -25.97
C LEU A 223 -1.18 -28.08 -25.70
N SER A 224 -0.21 -28.23 -24.80
CA SER A 224 0.40 -29.53 -24.53
C SER A 224 1.00 -29.61 -23.13
N GLY A 225 0.90 -30.78 -22.50
CA GLY A 225 1.51 -31.03 -21.18
C GLY A 225 0.64 -30.57 -20.02
N GLU A 226 1.30 -30.22 -18.94
CA GLU A 226 0.65 -29.77 -17.70
C GLU A 226 -0.06 -28.43 -17.92
N THR A 227 -1.35 -28.36 -17.57
CA THR A 227 -2.08 -27.10 -17.46
C THR A 227 -1.99 -26.51 -16.05
N GLU A 228 -1.76 -27.39 -15.10
CA GLU A 228 -1.58 -27.14 -13.67
C GLU A 228 -0.49 -28.08 -13.17
N ALA A 229 0.32 -27.61 -12.23
CA ALA A 229 1.45 -28.36 -11.68
C ALA A 229 1.59 -28.11 -10.18
N LYS A 230 2.31 -29.01 -9.49
CA LYS A 230 2.66 -28.83 -8.08
C LYS A 230 3.94 -27.97 -7.98
N ASP A 231 3.92 -26.96 -7.12
CA ASP A 231 5.10 -26.16 -6.77
C ASP A 231 5.30 -26.22 -5.24
N ALA A 232 6.45 -26.74 -4.81
CA ALA A 232 6.71 -27.07 -3.42
C ALA A 232 6.81 -25.82 -2.53
N LEU A 233 6.21 -25.94 -1.34
CA LEU A 233 6.16 -24.95 -0.27
C LEU A 233 6.55 -25.66 1.03
N GLY A 234 7.83 -25.63 1.39
CA GLY A 234 8.35 -26.37 2.54
C GLY A 234 7.99 -27.87 2.44
N PRO A 235 7.31 -28.45 3.43
CA PRO A 235 6.92 -29.87 3.42
C PRO A 235 5.71 -30.20 2.53
N GLY A 236 4.98 -29.20 2.02
CA GLY A 236 3.86 -29.42 1.11
C GLY A 236 4.01 -28.68 -0.22
N TYR A 237 2.90 -28.32 -0.86
CA TYR A 237 2.90 -27.68 -2.17
C TYR A 237 1.67 -26.78 -2.40
N GLN A 238 1.77 -25.89 -3.37
CA GLN A 238 0.64 -25.21 -3.99
C GLN A 238 0.40 -25.77 -5.40
N LEU A 239 -0.82 -25.59 -5.91
CA LEU A 239 -1.13 -25.84 -7.31
C LEU A 239 -1.00 -24.55 -8.11
N VAL A 240 -0.31 -24.61 -9.23
CA VAL A 240 0.02 -23.45 -10.06
C VAL A 240 -0.37 -23.71 -11.50
N SER A 241 -0.88 -22.69 -12.18
CA SER A 241 -1.15 -22.72 -13.62
C SER A 241 -0.29 -21.69 -14.34
N HIS A 242 -0.39 -21.67 -15.66
CA HIS A 242 0.25 -20.66 -16.50
C HIS A 242 -0.17 -19.21 -16.21
N THR A 243 -1.28 -18.98 -15.50
CA THR A 243 -1.73 -17.62 -15.14
C THR A 243 -1.45 -17.28 -13.67
N SER A 244 -0.99 -18.25 -12.88
CA SER A 244 -0.68 -18.05 -11.47
C SER A 244 0.48 -17.07 -11.25
N PHE A 245 0.38 -16.32 -10.15
CA PHE A 245 1.47 -15.55 -9.60
C PHE A 245 2.39 -16.45 -8.78
N LEU A 246 3.70 -16.26 -8.92
CA LEU A 246 4.72 -16.92 -8.10
C LEU A 246 5.78 -15.90 -7.71
N HIS A 247 6.23 -15.98 -6.46
CA HIS A 247 7.41 -15.24 -6.03
C HIS A 247 8.60 -15.69 -6.85
N VAL A 248 9.23 -14.75 -7.56
CA VAL A 248 10.28 -15.09 -8.51
C VAL A 248 11.56 -15.56 -7.84
N HIS A 249 11.78 -15.23 -6.57
CA HIS A 249 12.94 -15.63 -5.77
C HIS A 249 12.53 -16.65 -4.71
N ARG A 250 12.71 -17.95 -4.99
CA ARG A 250 12.23 -19.04 -4.13
C ARG A 250 12.76 -18.99 -2.69
N ARG A 251 14.08 -18.83 -2.50
CA ARG A 251 14.67 -18.79 -1.15
C ARG A 251 14.16 -17.62 -0.31
N GLN A 252 14.08 -16.41 -0.89
CA GLN A 252 13.48 -15.26 -0.21
C GLN A 252 11.98 -15.46 0.07
N ALA A 253 11.25 -16.15 -0.81
CA ALA A 253 9.85 -16.50 -0.56
C ALA A 253 9.71 -17.45 0.65
N THR A 254 10.61 -18.43 0.79
CA THR A 254 10.68 -19.29 1.97
C THR A 254 10.92 -18.47 3.24
N GLU A 255 11.91 -17.57 3.23
CA GLU A 255 12.18 -16.66 4.36
C GLU A 255 10.95 -15.79 4.70
N LEU A 256 10.26 -15.25 3.69
CA LEU A 256 9.02 -14.49 3.89
C LEU A 256 7.95 -15.35 4.60
N TYR A 257 7.75 -16.60 4.19
CA TYR A 257 6.76 -17.48 4.81
C TYR A 257 7.12 -17.86 6.25
N GLU A 258 8.42 -18.05 6.55
CA GLU A 258 8.91 -18.28 7.91
C GLU A 258 8.72 -17.05 8.81
N LEU A 259 8.99 -15.85 8.28
CA LEU A 259 8.73 -14.59 8.97
C LEU A 259 7.23 -14.38 9.19
N LEU A 260 6.38 -14.70 8.20
CA LEU A 260 4.93 -14.65 8.32
C LEU A 260 4.44 -15.55 9.45
N ALA A 261 4.89 -16.80 9.49
CA ALA A 261 4.51 -17.72 10.56
C ALA A 261 4.98 -17.22 11.94
N THR A 262 6.21 -16.70 12.03
CA THR A 262 6.74 -16.10 13.26
C THR A 262 5.92 -14.88 13.70
N ALA A 263 5.49 -14.05 12.75
CA ALA A 263 4.69 -12.85 12.99
C ALA A 263 3.24 -13.17 13.38
N VAL A 264 2.62 -14.18 12.74
CA VAL A 264 1.33 -14.73 13.19
C VAL A 264 1.47 -15.23 14.63
N GLY A 265 2.58 -15.89 14.95
CA GLY A 265 2.95 -16.33 16.28
C GLY A 265 2.24 -17.64 16.67
N GLY A 266 2.59 -18.16 17.85
CA GLY A 266 2.02 -19.38 18.41
C GLY A 266 2.56 -19.57 19.83
N GLY A 267 1.71 -19.40 20.84
CA GLY A 267 2.07 -19.66 22.23
C GLY A 267 1.98 -21.14 22.58
N VAL A 268 2.25 -21.48 23.84
CA VAL A 268 2.05 -22.82 24.45
C VAL A 268 0.56 -23.21 24.55
N SER A 269 -0.33 -22.52 23.81
CA SER A 269 -1.77 -22.77 23.82
C SER A 269 -2.09 -24.09 23.12
N SER A 270 -3.08 -24.82 23.62
CA SER A 270 -3.52 -26.09 23.05
C SER A 270 -4.43 -25.96 21.82
N GLU A 271 -4.99 -24.76 21.56
CA GLU A 271 -5.88 -24.52 20.42
C GLU A 271 -5.18 -23.81 19.25
N PRO A 272 -5.36 -24.27 18.00
CA PRO A 272 -4.86 -23.60 16.80
C PRO A 272 -5.38 -22.17 16.64
N LEU A 273 -4.50 -21.21 16.36
CA LEU A 273 -4.92 -19.85 16.02
C LEU A 273 -5.66 -19.84 14.66
N LYS A 274 -6.70 -19.02 14.59
CA LYS A 274 -7.48 -18.76 13.37
C LYS A 274 -6.89 -17.58 12.61
N VAL A 275 -6.49 -17.81 11.38
CA VAL A 275 -5.87 -16.82 10.51
C VAL A 275 -6.76 -16.52 9.31
N LEU A 276 -7.00 -15.25 9.02
CA LEU A 276 -7.65 -14.81 7.79
C LEU A 276 -6.58 -14.34 6.79
N ASP A 277 -6.36 -15.08 5.71
CA ASP A 277 -5.43 -14.76 4.62
C ASP A 277 -6.16 -14.00 3.49
N LEU A 278 -5.90 -12.71 3.39
CA LEU A 278 -6.50 -11.81 2.40
C LEU A 278 -5.60 -11.66 1.18
N TYR A 279 -6.20 -11.72 -0.01
CA TYR A 279 -5.49 -11.75 -1.29
C TYR A 279 -4.65 -13.04 -1.45
N GLY A 280 -5.21 -14.17 -1.01
CA GLY A 280 -4.44 -15.40 -0.83
C GLY A 280 -3.99 -16.10 -2.11
N GLY A 281 -4.43 -15.67 -3.29
CA GLY A 281 -4.00 -16.22 -4.57
C GLY A 281 -4.22 -17.74 -4.66
N THR A 282 -3.19 -18.48 -5.05
CA THR A 282 -3.18 -19.95 -5.09
C THR A 282 -2.96 -20.60 -3.71
N GLY A 283 -2.94 -19.81 -2.65
CA GLY A 283 -2.88 -20.28 -1.26
C GLY A 283 -1.48 -20.43 -0.69
N ALA A 284 -0.45 -19.84 -1.28
CA ALA A 284 0.93 -20.04 -0.79
C ALA A 284 1.09 -19.73 0.70
N ILE A 285 0.49 -18.64 1.18
CA ILE A 285 0.52 -18.23 2.59
C ILE A 285 -0.39 -19.14 3.43
N ALA A 286 -1.69 -19.20 3.14
CA ALA A 286 -2.65 -20.03 3.89
C ALA A 286 -2.24 -21.51 4.00
N LEU A 287 -1.75 -22.13 2.92
CA LEU A 287 -1.30 -23.53 2.92
C LEU A 287 -0.06 -23.70 3.79
N THR A 288 0.91 -22.79 3.71
CA THR A 288 2.12 -22.85 4.54
C THR A 288 1.80 -22.65 6.02
N LEU A 289 0.91 -21.72 6.37
CA LEU A 289 0.45 -21.54 7.75
C LEU A 289 -0.32 -22.77 8.24
N ALA A 290 -1.16 -23.37 7.41
CA ALA A 290 -1.91 -24.57 7.80
C ALA A 290 -1.00 -25.79 8.04
N GLN A 291 0.10 -25.93 7.28
CA GLN A 291 1.12 -26.96 7.54
C GLN A 291 1.83 -26.77 8.89
N GLN A 292 1.85 -25.55 9.43
CA GLN A 292 2.42 -25.22 10.73
C GLN A 292 1.41 -25.30 11.88
N GLY A 293 0.20 -25.80 11.60
CA GLY A 293 -0.82 -26.05 12.62
C GLY A 293 -1.82 -24.90 12.82
N PHE A 294 -1.81 -23.87 11.98
CA PHE A 294 -2.83 -22.80 12.00
C PHE A 294 -4.11 -23.22 11.25
N HIS A 295 -5.25 -22.67 11.64
CA HIS A 295 -6.49 -22.81 10.87
C HIS A 295 -6.68 -21.57 10.01
N ALA A 296 -6.64 -21.72 8.68
CA ALA A 296 -6.68 -20.58 7.77
C ALA A 296 -8.03 -20.46 7.05
N THR A 297 -8.54 -19.24 6.92
CA THR A 297 -9.57 -18.88 5.95
C THR A 297 -8.92 -17.98 4.91
N LEU A 298 -8.92 -18.39 3.65
CA LEU A 298 -8.36 -17.66 2.52
C LEU A 298 -9.45 -16.91 1.77
N VAL A 299 -9.21 -15.63 1.44
CA VAL A 299 -10.08 -14.81 0.61
C VAL A 299 -9.35 -14.41 -0.67
N GLU A 300 -9.90 -14.81 -1.83
CA GLU A 300 -9.35 -14.49 -3.15
C GLU A 300 -10.46 -14.07 -4.12
N SER A 301 -10.23 -12.99 -4.86
CA SER A 301 -11.19 -12.42 -5.80
C SER A 301 -11.21 -13.09 -7.18
N TYR A 302 -10.12 -13.74 -7.58
CA TYR A 302 -9.97 -14.43 -8.85
C TYR A 302 -10.33 -15.92 -8.72
N PRO A 303 -11.50 -16.36 -9.23
CA PRO A 303 -12.00 -17.71 -8.98
C PRO A 303 -11.05 -18.86 -9.38
N PRO A 304 -10.31 -18.78 -10.50
CA PRO A 304 -9.36 -19.84 -10.84
C PRO A 304 -8.24 -20.03 -9.80
N ALA A 305 -7.73 -18.94 -9.20
CA ALA A 305 -6.71 -19.05 -8.15
C ALA A 305 -7.29 -19.65 -6.86
N ALA A 306 -8.48 -19.22 -6.46
CA ALA A 306 -9.20 -19.77 -5.31
C ALA A 306 -9.49 -21.28 -5.48
N ALA A 307 -9.84 -21.73 -6.69
CA ALA A 307 -10.08 -23.13 -6.99
C ALA A 307 -8.79 -23.99 -6.86
N LEU A 308 -7.64 -23.46 -7.30
CA LEU A 308 -6.34 -24.11 -7.11
C LEU A 308 -5.98 -24.23 -5.62
N ALA A 309 -6.18 -23.15 -4.84
CA ALA A 309 -5.94 -23.16 -3.40
C ALA A 309 -6.81 -24.21 -2.68
N SER A 310 -8.11 -24.26 -3.00
CA SER A 310 -9.07 -25.19 -2.40
C SER A 310 -8.71 -26.65 -2.70
N ARG A 311 -8.37 -26.96 -3.95
CA ARG A 311 -7.91 -28.30 -4.35
C ARG A 311 -6.60 -28.69 -3.69
N ALA A 312 -5.64 -27.77 -3.59
CA ALA A 312 -4.36 -28.00 -2.91
C ALA A 312 -4.56 -28.29 -1.42
N ALA A 313 -5.42 -27.53 -0.74
CA ALA A 313 -5.76 -27.73 0.67
C ALA A 313 -6.43 -29.08 0.91
N GLN A 314 -7.43 -29.44 0.11
CA GLN A 314 -8.14 -30.72 0.20
C GLN A 314 -7.21 -31.91 -0.04
N ALA A 315 -6.37 -31.84 -1.08
CA ALA A 315 -5.44 -32.92 -1.42
C ALA A 315 -4.41 -33.17 -0.30
N GLN A 316 -3.99 -32.12 0.40
CA GLN A 316 -3.05 -32.19 1.52
C GLN A 316 -3.73 -32.34 2.88
N ARG A 317 -5.07 -32.39 2.92
CA ARG A 317 -5.89 -32.45 4.16
C ARG A 317 -5.56 -31.34 5.16
N LEU A 318 -5.30 -30.13 4.64
CA LEU A 318 -4.97 -28.97 5.45
C LEU A 318 -6.25 -28.25 5.91
N PRO A 319 -6.28 -27.69 7.13
CA PRO A 319 -7.41 -26.91 7.65
C PRO A 319 -7.47 -25.51 7.03
N VAL A 320 -7.73 -25.45 5.72
CA VAL A 320 -7.89 -24.21 4.95
C VAL A 320 -9.30 -24.13 4.36
N GLU A 321 -10.07 -23.13 4.78
CA GLU A 321 -11.31 -22.74 4.12
C GLU A 321 -11.00 -21.70 3.03
N VAL A 322 -11.64 -21.80 1.87
CA VAL A 322 -11.43 -20.86 0.75
C VAL A 322 -12.73 -20.16 0.39
N VAL A 323 -12.71 -18.82 0.43
CA VAL A 323 -13.83 -17.95 0.07
C VAL A 323 -13.45 -17.16 -1.18
N THR A 324 -14.25 -17.28 -2.23
CA THR A 324 -14.07 -16.50 -3.47
C THR A 324 -14.85 -15.19 -3.39
N GLY A 325 -14.18 -14.04 -3.46
CA GLY A 325 -14.85 -12.74 -3.44
C GLY A 325 -13.92 -11.54 -3.26
N ASP A 326 -14.47 -10.34 -3.41
CA ASP A 326 -13.75 -9.11 -3.10
C ASP A 326 -13.40 -9.04 -1.61
N VAL A 327 -12.13 -8.78 -1.30
CA VAL A 327 -11.60 -8.78 0.07
C VAL A 327 -12.38 -7.84 0.99
N ALA A 328 -12.69 -6.62 0.56
CA ALA A 328 -13.40 -5.66 1.41
C ALA A 328 -14.83 -6.14 1.70
N SER A 329 -15.52 -6.64 0.68
CA SER A 329 -16.90 -7.12 0.78
C SER A 329 -17.01 -8.37 1.66
N VAL A 330 -16.14 -9.36 1.45
CA VAL A 330 -16.09 -10.60 2.25
C VAL A 330 -15.72 -10.32 3.70
N THR A 331 -14.67 -9.53 3.93
CA THR A 331 -14.21 -9.20 5.31
C THR A 331 -15.29 -8.45 6.08
N ARG A 332 -16.03 -7.54 5.42
CA ARG A 332 -17.16 -6.83 6.04
C ARG A 332 -18.30 -7.79 6.40
N ALA A 333 -18.60 -8.75 5.53
CA ALA A 333 -19.61 -9.76 5.82
C ALA A 333 -19.22 -10.65 7.01
N LEU A 334 -17.94 -11.05 7.10
CA LEU A 334 -17.40 -11.79 8.25
C LEU A 334 -17.50 -10.99 9.54
N ALA A 335 -17.15 -9.69 9.51
CA ALA A 335 -17.29 -8.79 10.65
C ALA A 335 -18.76 -8.66 11.09
N ALA A 336 -19.69 -8.47 10.14
CA ALA A 336 -21.13 -8.38 10.41
C ALA A 336 -21.72 -9.70 10.96
N ALA A 337 -21.16 -10.85 10.57
CA ALA A 337 -21.52 -12.15 11.10
C ALA A 337 -20.92 -12.44 12.49
N GLY A 338 -20.09 -11.54 13.02
CA GLY A 338 -19.42 -11.72 14.31
C GLY A 338 -18.29 -12.76 14.29
N SER A 339 -17.77 -13.12 13.11
CA SER A 339 -16.63 -14.03 12.98
C SER A 339 -15.41 -13.49 13.72
N LYS A 340 -14.61 -14.39 14.31
CA LYS A 340 -13.41 -14.06 15.08
C LYS A 340 -12.18 -14.74 14.50
N PHE A 341 -11.14 -13.93 14.31
CA PHE A 341 -9.82 -14.35 13.86
C PHE A 341 -8.78 -13.75 14.80
N ASP A 342 -7.77 -14.53 15.14
CA ASP A 342 -6.68 -14.09 16.01
C ASP A 342 -5.74 -13.14 15.24
N VAL A 343 -5.49 -13.48 13.98
CA VAL A 343 -4.60 -12.74 13.09
C VAL A 343 -5.21 -12.60 11.70
N VAL A 344 -5.07 -11.42 11.10
CA VAL A 344 -5.27 -11.22 9.66
C VAL A 344 -3.91 -11.13 8.99
N VAL A 345 -3.72 -11.87 7.90
CA VAL A 345 -2.59 -11.71 6.98
C VAL A 345 -3.09 -11.08 5.69
N ALA A 346 -2.38 -10.10 5.14
CA ALA A 346 -2.75 -9.49 3.87
C ALA A 346 -1.53 -9.32 2.96
N ASN A 347 -1.65 -9.81 1.72
CA ASN A 347 -0.65 -9.63 0.67
C ASN A 347 -1.26 -8.99 -0.60
N PRO A 348 -1.70 -7.72 -0.52
CA PRO A 348 -2.39 -7.06 -1.62
C PRO A 348 -1.50 -6.81 -2.85
N PRO A 349 -2.10 -6.52 -4.02
CA PRO A 349 -1.36 -6.04 -5.19
C PRO A 349 -0.66 -4.69 -4.92
N ARG A 350 0.19 -4.24 -5.87
CA ARG A 350 1.00 -3.00 -5.74
C ARG A 350 0.23 -1.75 -5.30
N ARG A 351 -1.09 -1.66 -5.53
CA ARG A 351 -1.96 -0.55 -5.08
C ARG A 351 -2.22 -0.52 -3.56
N GLY A 352 -1.79 -1.54 -2.82
CA GLY A 352 -2.02 -1.70 -1.39
C GLY A 352 -3.46 -2.11 -1.04
N LEU A 353 -3.81 -1.92 0.23
CA LEU A 353 -5.14 -2.17 0.77
C LEU A 353 -6.08 -1.02 0.38
N SER A 354 -7.24 -1.36 -0.19
CA SER A 354 -8.28 -0.34 -0.41
C SER A 354 -8.73 0.25 0.94
N ALA A 355 -9.27 1.47 0.93
CA ALA A 355 -9.80 2.08 2.15
C ALA A 355 -10.90 1.19 2.78
N ALA A 356 -11.79 0.66 1.94
CA ALA A 356 -12.83 -0.27 2.35
C ALA A 356 -12.29 -1.57 2.96
N ALA A 357 -11.15 -2.10 2.46
CA ALA A 357 -10.51 -3.28 3.05
C ALA A 357 -9.91 -2.97 4.43
N ARG A 358 -9.22 -1.82 4.60
CA ARG A 358 -8.69 -1.37 5.89
C ARG A 358 -9.80 -1.18 6.93
N GLU A 359 -10.89 -0.52 6.54
CA GLU A 359 -12.09 -0.35 7.38
C GLU A 359 -12.72 -1.70 7.75
N ALA A 360 -12.84 -2.63 6.81
CA ALA A 360 -13.40 -3.96 7.07
C ALA A 360 -12.51 -4.80 8.01
N ILE A 361 -11.18 -4.75 7.85
CA ILE A 361 -10.24 -5.40 8.77
C ILE A 361 -10.37 -4.80 10.17
N ALA A 362 -10.47 -3.47 10.29
CA ALA A 362 -10.64 -2.82 11.58
C ALA A 362 -11.98 -3.20 12.25
N ALA A 363 -13.06 -3.28 11.47
CA ALA A 363 -14.37 -3.72 11.96
C ALA A 363 -14.38 -5.21 12.40
N LEU A 364 -13.60 -6.07 11.74
CA LEU A 364 -13.40 -7.45 12.16
C LEU A 364 -12.66 -7.52 13.51
N GLY A 365 -11.74 -6.58 13.74
CA GLY A 365 -11.03 -6.39 15.01
C GLY A 365 -10.07 -7.51 15.42
N PRO A 366 -9.22 -8.06 14.52
CA PRO A 366 -8.16 -8.98 14.94
C PRO A 366 -7.20 -8.30 15.92
N GLY A 367 -6.60 -9.08 16.83
CA GLY A 367 -5.56 -8.55 17.73
C GLY A 367 -4.31 -8.11 16.96
N ARG A 368 -4.00 -8.81 15.86
CA ARG A 368 -2.83 -8.56 15.02
C ARG A 368 -3.17 -8.55 13.53
N LEU A 369 -2.53 -7.66 12.79
CA LEU A 369 -2.52 -7.63 11.33
C LEU A 369 -1.07 -7.76 10.82
N VAL A 370 -0.83 -8.77 9.98
CA VAL A 370 0.45 -8.96 9.29
C VAL A 370 0.27 -8.58 7.82
N TYR A 371 0.95 -7.52 7.39
CA TYR A 371 0.76 -6.91 6.08
C TYR A 371 2.05 -6.99 5.26
N VAL A 372 2.02 -7.72 4.15
CA VAL A 372 3.11 -7.81 3.16
C VAL A 372 2.89 -6.78 2.05
N ALA A 373 3.91 -5.98 1.75
CA ALA A 373 3.83 -4.93 0.75
C ALA A 373 5.10 -4.79 -0.09
N CYS A 374 4.90 -4.71 -1.41
CA CYS A 374 5.96 -4.46 -2.41
C CYS A 374 6.00 -3.00 -2.90
N ASP A 375 5.09 -2.13 -2.43
CA ASP A 375 5.11 -0.70 -2.73
C ASP A 375 5.13 0.11 -1.42
N LEU A 376 6.25 0.78 -1.17
CA LEU A 376 6.48 1.54 0.06
C LEU A 376 5.56 2.76 0.22
N ASN A 377 5.07 3.33 -0.88
CA ASN A 377 4.20 4.50 -0.84
C ASN A 377 2.79 4.11 -0.39
N ASN A 378 2.28 3.01 -0.92
CA ASN A 378 0.98 2.49 -0.55
C ASN A 378 1.04 1.85 0.83
N LEU A 379 2.13 1.16 1.19
CA LEU A 379 2.38 0.69 2.56
C LEU A 379 2.25 1.85 3.56
N SER A 380 3.04 2.91 3.40
CA SER A 380 3.03 4.04 4.35
C SER A 380 1.67 4.77 4.43
N ARG A 381 0.98 4.94 3.30
CA ARG A 381 -0.42 5.43 3.28
C ARG A 381 -1.36 4.51 4.07
N ASP A 382 -1.22 3.21 3.90
CA ASP A 382 -2.09 2.22 4.51
C ASP A 382 -1.86 2.13 6.01
N LEU A 383 -0.60 2.14 6.45
CA LEU A 383 -0.21 2.21 7.86
C LEU A 383 -0.76 3.47 8.55
N ASP A 384 -0.68 4.64 7.90
CA ASP A 384 -1.23 5.89 8.41
C ASP A 384 -2.76 5.82 8.62
N HIS A 385 -3.48 5.17 7.70
CA HIS A 385 -4.92 4.95 7.88
C HIS A 385 -5.22 3.90 8.96
N LEU A 386 -4.50 2.79 8.97
CA LEU A 386 -4.64 1.74 9.98
C LEU A 386 -4.35 2.25 11.40
N LYS A 387 -3.37 3.15 11.58
CA LYS A 387 -3.13 3.89 12.83
C LYS A 387 -4.39 4.59 13.33
N ARG A 388 -5.11 5.28 12.44
CA ARG A 388 -6.38 5.95 12.78
C ARG A 388 -7.51 4.98 13.13
N LEU A 389 -7.46 3.77 12.60
CA LEU A 389 -8.38 2.68 12.90
C LEU A 389 -7.95 1.85 14.12
N GLY A 390 -6.89 2.24 14.82
CA GLY A 390 -6.46 1.62 16.07
C GLY A 390 -5.42 0.53 15.90
N TYR A 391 -4.62 0.54 14.83
CA TYR A 391 -3.52 -0.41 14.64
C TYR A 391 -2.17 0.33 14.64
N GLY A 392 -1.35 0.04 15.65
CA GLY A 392 0.01 0.57 15.77
C GLY A 392 1.02 -0.35 15.08
N VAL A 393 2.05 0.23 14.46
CA VAL A 393 3.18 -0.55 13.93
C VAL A 393 3.97 -1.14 15.10
N ASN A 394 4.28 -2.43 15.04
CA ASN A 394 5.19 -3.11 15.96
C ASN A 394 6.53 -3.40 15.29
N ARG A 395 6.52 -3.98 14.09
CA ARG A 395 7.74 -4.26 13.31
C ARG A 395 7.55 -3.96 11.82
N LEU A 396 8.64 -3.55 11.17
CA LEU A 396 8.78 -3.44 9.72
C LEU A 396 10.02 -4.23 9.31
N LEU A 397 9.79 -5.39 8.70
CA LEU A 397 10.79 -6.37 8.32
C LEU A 397 10.95 -6.35 6.79
N PRO A 398 11.92 -5.60 6.24
CA PRO A 398 12.17 -5.61 4.81
C PRO A 398 12.84 -6.91 4.35
N LEU A 399 12.58 -7.31 3.11
CA LEU A 399 13.26 -8.38 2.40
C LEU A 399 13.72 -7.89 1.03
N ASP A 400 14.92 -8.32 0.64
CA ASP A 400 15.43 -8.11 -0.71
C ASP A 400 14.95 -9.24 -1.64
N MET A 401 13.69 -9.17 -2.06
CA MET A 401 13.10 -10.17 -2.98
C MET A 401 13.66 -10.07 -4.41
N LEU A 402 14.20 -8.91 -4.78
CA LEU A 402 14.67 -8.59 -6.13
C LEU A 402 16.02 -7.84 -6.06
N PRO A 403 17.13 -8.55 -5.78
CA PRO A 403 18.46 -7.96 -5.81
C PRO A 403 18.77 -7.26 -7.14
N LEU A 404 19.70 -6.29 -7.13
CA LEU A 404 20.07 -5.47 -8.29
C LEU A 404 18.99 -4.50 -8.81
N THR A 405 17.79 -4.52 -8.21
CA THR A 405 16.69 -3.60 -8.48
C THR A 405 16.43 -2.68 -7.29
N GLU A 406 15.65 -1.61 -7.47
CA GLU A 406 15.21 -0.74 -6.37
C GLU A 406 14.05 -1.35 -5.56
N GLU A 407 13.47 -2.46 -6.01
CA GLU A 407 12.28 -3.07 -5.40
C GLU A 407 12.63 -3.70 -4.05
N ILE A 408 11.71 -3.55 -3.11
CA ILE A 408 11.83 -4.02 -1.72
C ILE A 408 10.46 -4.55 -1.29
N GLU A 409 10.46 -5.72 -0.65
CA GLU A 409 9.26 -6.27 -0.01
C GLU A 409 9.35 -5.94 1.48
N VAL A 410 8.23 -5.63 2.13
CA VAL A 410 8.21 -5.34 3.56
C VAL A 410 7.06 -6.08 4.21
N LEU A 411 7.38 -6.83 5.26
CA LEU A 411 6.40 -7.41 6.17
C LEU A 411 6.22 -6.46 7.36
N ALA A 412 5.05 -5.86 7.47
CA ALA A 412 4.63 -5.03 8.59
C ALA A 412 3.80 -5.84 9.58
N VAL A 413 4.21 -5.82 10.86
CA VAL A 413 3.44 -6.39 11.96
C VAL A 413 2.76 -5.25 12.69
N LEU A 414 1.44 -5.30 12.74
CA LEU A 414 0.58 -4.30 13.36
C LEU A 414 -0.18 -4.93 14.52
N GLU A 415 -0.26 -4.22 15.63
CA GLU A 415 -1.01 -4.66 16.81
C GLU A 415 -2.18 -3.71 17.05
N GLN A 416 -3.31 -4.26 17.49
CA GLN A 416 -4.44 -3.47 17.92
C GLN A 416 -4.06 -2.65 19.16
N GLY A 417 -4.39 -1.36 19.14
CA GLY A 417 -4.09 -0.40 20.18
C GLY A 417 -5.19 0.64 20.32
N PRO A 418 -5.00 1.64 21.20
CA PRO A 418 -5.98 2.69 21.38
C PRO A 418 -6.10 3.56 20.11
N LEU A 419 -7.32 3.98 19.81
CA LEU A 419 -7.57 4.95 18.73
C LEU A 419 -6.84 6.27 19.04
N PRO A 420 -6.18 6.87 18.04
CA PRO A 420 -5.47 8.12 18.23
C PRO A 420 -6.45 9.27 18.42
N VAL A 421 -6.06 10.18 19.29
CA VAL A 421 -6.79 11.39 19.63
C VAL A 421 -6.78 12.36 18.43
N PRO A 422 -7.92 12.98 18.04
CA PRO A 422 -7.95 13.93 16.92
C PRO A 422 -7.12 15.19 17.19
N GLY A 423 -6.51 15.75 16.14
CA GLY A 423 -5.70 16.96 16.24
C GLY A 423 -6.54 18.18 16.61
N LEU A 424 -6.12 18.92 17.63
CA LEU A 424 -6.77 20.15 18.09
C LEU A 424 -6.25 21.34 17.26
N LEU A 425 -7.14 22.01 16.52
CA LEU A 425 -6.81 23.18 15.69
C LEU A 425 -7.11 24.51 16.40
N TYR A 426 -8.11 24.52 17.27
CA TYR A 426 -8.51 25.69 18.05
C TYR A 426 -9.29 25.23 19.28
N GLU A 427 -9.02 25.86 20.42
CA GLU A 427 -9.81 25.74 21.63
C GLU A 427 -10.14 27.14 22.16
N GLY A 428 -11.42 27.38 22.38
CA GLY A 428 -11.93 28.52 23.12
C GLY A 428 -12.99 28.06 24.13
N ASP A 429 -13.58 29.03 24.82
CA ASP A 429 -14.54 28.76 25.90
C ASP A 429 -15.72 27.91 25.42
N ASP A 430 -16.35 28.31 24.30
CA ASP A 430 -17.57 27.69 23.78
C ASP A 430 -17.43 26.98 22.43
N LEU A 431 -16.22 27.03 21.82
CA LEU A 431 -15.96 26.49 20.48
C LEU A 431 -14.63 25.73 20.45
N VAL A 432 -14.64 24.58 19.80
CA VAL A 432 -13.46 23.79 19.48
C VAL A 432 -13.43 23.46 18.00
N ALA A 433 -12.23 23.49 17.43
CA ALA A 433 -11.99 23.04 16.08
C ALA A 433 -11.04 21.85 16.09
N LEU A 434 -11.44 20.80 15.36
CA LEU A 434 -10.66 19.58 15.22
C LEU A 434 -10.27 19.37 13.77
N ASP A 435 -9.10 18.77 13.58
CA ASP A 435 -8.64 18.31 12.28
C ASP A 435 -9.27 16.95 11.97
N LYS A 436 -10.19 16.93 11.01
CA LYS A 436 -10.83 15.70 10.57
C LYS A 436 -9.96 15.00 9.52
N PRO A 437 -9.51 13.75 9.77
CA PRO A 437 -8.88 12.94 8.75
C PRO A 437 -9.90 12.51 7.66
N PRO A 438 -9.45 12.00 6.51
CA PRO A 438 -10.35 11.35 5.56
C PRO A 438 -10.85 9.98 6.09
N HIS A 439 -11.84 9.40 5.41
CA HIS A 439 -12.42 8.06 5.68
C HIS A 439 -13.13 7.92 7.03
N GLU A 440 -13.39 9.05 7.70
CA GLU A 440 -14.09 9.10 8.97
C GLU A 440 -15.25 10.10 8.87
N PRO A 441 -16.50 9.72 9.19
CA PRO A 441 -17.61 10.65 9.28
C PRO A 441 -17.48 11.54 10.53
N VAL A 442 -18.12 12.70 10.52
CA VAL A 442 -18.12 13.60 11.69
C VAL A 442 -18.96 13.02 12.83
N GLN A 443 -20.10 12.41 12.49
CA GLN A 443 -21.06 11.80 13.41
C GLN A 443 -21.17 10.30 13.11
N ASP A 444 -21.67 9.54 14.07
CA ASP A 444 -21.85 8.10 13.90
C ASP A 444 -22.77 7.78 12.74
N GLN A 445 -22.34 6.83 11.92
CA GLN A 445 -23.03 6.36 10.73
C GLN A 445 -22.86 4.84 10.66
N PRO A 446 -23.91 4.06 10.38
CA PRO A 446 -23.84 2.60 10.36
C PRO A 446 -22.77 2.03 9.43
N GLU A 447 -22.42 2.76 8.38
CA GLU A 447 -21.46 2.33 7.36
C GLU A 447 -19.99 2.43 7.81
N TYR A 448 -19.70 3.12 8.92
CA TYR A 448 -18.35 3.40 9.38
C TYR A 448 -18.10 2.86 10.79
N PRO A 449 -16.88 2.40 11.10
CA PRO A 449 -16.54 1.83 12.41
C PRO A 449 -16.47 2.86 13.54
N GLY A 450 -16.53 4.16 13.24
CA GLY A 450 -16.49 5.23 14.23
C GLY A 450 -16.70 6.61 13.61
N SER A 451 -16.62 7.64 14.45
CA SER A 451 -16.77 9.03 14.05
C SER A 451 -15.79 9.97 14.74
N LEU A 452 -15.59 11.15 14.16
CA LEU A 452 -14.74 12.18 14.76
C LEU A 452 -15.23 12.55 16.17
N VAL A 453 -16.54 12.68 16.38
CA VAL A 453 -17.13 12.98 17.70
C VAL A 453 -16.83 11.87 18.70
N ALA A 454 -16.99 10.60 18.32
CA ALA A 454 -16.68 9.47 19.19
C ALA A 454 -15.19 9.37 19.55
N ARG A 455 -14.29 9.79 18.65
CA ARG A 455 -12.85 9.91 18.95
C ARG A 455 -12.51 11.15 19.78
N ALA A 456 -13.22 12.26 19.55
CA ALA A 456 -13.01 13.52 20.24
C ALA A 456 -13.52 13.50 21.68
N SER A 457 -14.58 12.75 22.00
CA SER A 457 -15.10 12.65 23.36
C SER A 457 -14.08 12.08 24.36
N ARG A 458 -13.02 11.41 23.89
CA ARG A 458 -11.86 11.01 24.70
C ARG A 458 -11.00 12.17 25.22
N HIS A 459 -11.18 13.39 24.69
CA HIS A 459 -10.47 14.61 25.13
C HIS A 459 -11.07 15.27 26.37
N THR A 460 -12.27 14.89 26.81
CA THR A 460 -13.01 15.67 27.82
C THR A 460 -13.66 14.81 28.87
N ASP A 461 -13.68 15.32 30.11
CA ASP A 461 -14.46 14.83 31.23
C ASP A 461 -15.99 15.00 30.99
N GLY A 462 -16.54 14.24 30.03
CA GLY A 462 -17.99 13.98 29.96
C GLY A 462 -18.90 15.03 29.30
N GLY A 463 -18.37 15.97 28.49
CA GLY A 463 -19.20 16.94 27.75
C GLY A 463 -19.74 16.42 26.41
N GLU A 464 -21.02 16.67 26.11
CA GLU A 464 -21.63 16.38 24.80
C GLU A 464 -21.25 17.46 23.77
N TRP A 465 -20.56 17.07 22.70
CA TRP A 465 -20.09 18.00 21.67
C TRP A 465 -21.13 18.19 20.57
N ILE A 466 -21.56 19.43 20.34
CA ILE A 466 -22.62 19.73 19.36
C ILE A 466 -21.98 20.24 18.06
N THR A 467 -22.32 19.61 16.94
CA THR A 467 -21.68 19.89 15.65
C THR A 467 -22.13 21.23 15.06
N VAL A 468 -21.18 22.13 14.82
CA VAL A 468 -21.40 23.44 14.16
C VAL A 468 -21.04 23.40 12.68
N LEU A 469 -19.92 22.74 12.34
CA LEU A 469 -19.47 22.59 10.95
C LEU A 469 -18.98 21.16 10.71
N LYS A 470 -19.68 20.46 9.81
CA LYS A 470 -19.29 19.14 9.33
C LYS A 470 -18.90 19.15 7.85
N ILE A 471 -18.01 18.23 7.50
CA ILE A 471 -17.60 17.92 6.14
C ILE A 471 -17.84 16.42 5.86
N GLU A 472 -17.83 16.05 4.59
CA GLU A 472 -18.06 14.66 4.14
C GLU A 472 -16.97 13.71 4.64
N ALA A 473 -17.29 12.41 4.80
CA ALA A 473 -16.34 11.41 5.29
C ALA A 473 -15.01 11.39 4.48
N GLY A 474 -15.11 11.43 3.14
CA GLY A 474 -13.94 11.48 2.25
C GLY A 474 -13.20 12.83 2.18
N THR A 475 -13.72 13.89 2.82
CA THR A 475 -13.09 15.22 2.86
C THR A 475 -12.36 15.41 4.18
N SER A 476 -11.11 15.86 4.13
CA SER A 476 -10.30 16.17 5.31
C SER A 476 -10.36 17.66 5.69
N GLY A 477 -10.01 18.03 6.92
CA GLY A 477 -9.79 19.41 7.35
C GLY A 477 -10.69 19.86 8.49
N VAL A 478 -10.92 21.17 8.59
CA VAL A 478 -11.54 21.79 9.78
C VAL A 478 -12.99 21.32 10.01
N CYS A 479 -13.26 20.76 11.20
CA CYS A 479 -14.59 20.59 11.76
C CYS A 479 -14.75 21.43 13.03
N LEU A 480 -15.96 21.96 13.26
CA LEU A 480 -16.25 22.82 14.41
C LEU A 480 -17.31 22.19 15.31
N PHE A 481 -17.07 22.26 16.61
CA PHE A 481 -17.95 21.76 17.66
C PHE A 481 -18.14 22.83 18.73
N ALA A 482 -19.34 22.95 19.26
CA ALA A 482 -19.66 23.77 20.42
C ALA A 482 -19.85 22.89 21.66
N ARG A 483 -19.58 23.47 22.85
CA ARG A 483 -19.72 22.76 24.14
C ARG A 483 -21.16 22.67 24.64
N HIS A 484 -22.06 23.50 24.12
CA HIS A 484 -23.48 23.55 24.49
C HIS A 484 -24.34 24.09 23.33
N GLN A 485 -25.66 23.88 23.45
CA GLN A 485 -26.62 24.12 22.37
C GLN A 485 -26.71 25.60 21.97
N ASP A 486 -26.71 26.50 22.95
CA ASP A 486 -26.78 27.94 22.71
C ASP A 486 -25.56 28.44 21.91
N ALA A 487 -24.36 27.97 22.26
CA ALA A 487 -23.17 28.25 21.47
C ALA A 487 -23.27 27.67 20.06
N ALA A 488 -23.79 26.44 19.91
CA ALA A 488 -23.93 25.83 18.60
C ALA A 488 -24.81 26.68 17.66
N GLU A 489 -25.91 27.24 18.16
CA GLU A 489 -26.81 28.12 17.43
C GLU A 489 -26.14 29.46 17.07
N GLN A 490 -25.47 30.09 18.03
CA GLN A 490 -24.74 31.35 17.81
C GLN A 490 -23.64 31.21 16.75
N TRP A 491 -22.83 30.14 16.84
CA TRP A 491 -21.77 29.88 15.88
C TRP A 491 -22.30 29.46 14.51
N SER A 492 -23.39 28.71 14.45
CA SER A 492 -24.06 28.36 13.19
C SER A 492 -24.59 29.60 12.47
N ALA A 493 -25.19 30.53 13.21
CA ALA A 493 -25.64 31.82 12.69
C ALA A 493 -24.46 32.69 12.23
N ALA A 494 -23.38 32.76 13.01
CA ALA A 494 -22.16 33.48 12.65
C ALA A 494 -21.54 32.94 11.34
N LEU A 495 -21.45 31.61 11.19
CA LEU A 495 -20.99 30.96 9.97
C LEU A 495 -21.91 31.20 8.78
N ALA A 496 -23.22 31.27 8.98
CA ALA A 496 -24.17 31.59 7.90
C ALA A 496 -24.02 33.04 7.43
N LYS A 497 -23.73 33.97 8.34
CA LYS A 497 -23.63 35.41 8.05
C LYS A 497 -22.27 35.83 7.51
N THR A 498 -21.18 35.37 8.12
CA THR A 498 -19.81 35.88 7.91
C THR A 498 -18.80 34.78 7.51
N GLY A 499 -19.27 33.52 7.51
CA GLY A 499 -18.44 32.35 7.30
C GLY A 499 -17.89 32.27 5.88
N ARG A 500 -16.59 32.02 5.78
CA ARG A 500 -15.92 31.72 4.52
C ARG A 500 -15.15 30.42 4.64
N LEU A 501 -15.60 29.41 3.89
CA LEU A 501 -14.95 28.10 3.82
C LEU A 501 -14.01 28.06 2.62
N VAL A 502 -12.72 27.88 2.87
CA VAL A 502 -11.71 27.81 1.82
C VAL A 502 -11.23 26.37 1.71
N TYR A 503 -11.49 25.77 0.56
CA TYR A 503 -11.04 24.42 0.23
C TYR A 503 -9.83 24.46 -0.69
N LEU A 504 -8.95 23.48 -0.51
CA LEU A 504 -7.97 23.08 -1.50
C LEU A 504 -8.53 21.88 -2.27
N ALA A 505 -8.49 21.93 -3.60
CA ALA A 505 -8.92 20.82 -4.46
C ALA A 505 -7.93 20.59 -5.60
N ALA A 506 -7.63 19.33 -5.92
CA ALA A 506 -6.93 18.99 -7.16
C ALA A 506 -7.94 18.50 -8.20
N THR A 507 -7.92 19.04 -9.40
CA THR A 507 -8.90 18.72 -10.46
C THR A 507 -8.25 18.25 -11.75
N ARG A 508 -8.99 17.43 -12.51
CA ARG A 508 -8.55 16.90 -13.80
C ARG A 508 -8.29 18.04 -14.80
N GLY A 509 -7.11 18.04 -15.43
CA GLY A 509 -6.74 19.01 -16.46
C GLY A 509 -6.47 20.42 -15.95
N VAL A 510 -6.27 21.33 -16.89
CA VAL A 510 -5.95 22.74 -16.62
C VAL A 510 -7.23 23.59 -16.74
N THR A 511 -7.77 24.00 -15.60
CA THR A 511 -8.91 24.93 -15.48
C THR A 511 -8.52 26.36 -15.89
N PRO A 512 -9.47 27.27 -16.18
CA PRO A 512 -9.21 28.71 -16.21
C PRO A 512 -8.56 29.23 -14.91
N ALA A 513 -7.82 30.33 -14.97
CA ALA A 513 -7.10 30.87 -13.79
C ALA A 513 -8.03 31.26 -12.62
N LYS A 514 -9.26 31.67 -12.90
CA LYS A 514 -10.32 31.95 -11.94
C LYS A 514 -11.69 31.74 -12.59
N GLY A 515 -12.70 31.41 -11.81
CA GLY A 515 -14.07 31.26 -12.31
C GLY A 515 -15.11 31.19 -11.19
N ALA A 516 -16.38 31.27 -11.60
CA ALA A 516 -17.53 31.05 -10.74
C ALA A 516 -18.49 30.09 -11.44
N ILE A 517 -18.90 29.04 -10.74
CA ILE A 517 -19.81 28.00 -11.24
C ILE A 517 -21.13 28.21 -10.53
N THR A 518 -22.17 28.63 -11.27
CA THR A 518 -23.53 28.93 -10.78
C THR A 518 -24.56 27.88 -11.15
N ARG A 519 -24.11 26.74 -11.70
CA ARG A 519 -24.98 25.65 -12.10
C ARG A 519 -25.73 25.10 -10.88
N GLU A 520 -27.03 24.96 -11.01
CA GLU A 520 -27.88 24.47 -9.93
C GLU A 520 -27.61 23.00 -9.62
N LEU A 521 -27.82 22.63 -8.36
CA LEU A 521 -27.67 21.27 -7.87
C LEU A 521 -29.03 20.58 -7.81
N ARG A 522 -29.23 19.58 -8.66
CA ARG A 522 -30.38 18.65 -8.58
C ARG A 522 -30.16 17.64 -7.46
N GLY A 523 -31.05 17.57 -6.47
CA GLY A 523 -31.11 16.50 -5.47
C GLY A 523 -32.44 15.78 -5.54
N GLU A 524 -32.66 14.83 -4.64
CA GLU A 524 -33.96 14.16 -4.47
C GLU A 524 -35.06 15.17 -4.09
N ASP A 525 -34.72 16.18 -3.28
CA ASP A 525 -35.63 17.27 -2.86
C ASP A 525 -35.76 18.42 -3.89
N GLY A 526 -35.34 18.21 -5.14
CA GLY A 526 -35.45 19.20 -6.22
C GLY A 526 -34.18 20.01 -6.51
N VAL A 527 -34.36 21.18 -7.13
CA VAL A 527 -33.29 22.02 -7.67
C VAL A 527 -32.87 23.09 -6.66
N ARG A 528 -31.58 23.16 -6.32
CA ARG A 528 -31.05 24.14 -5.37
C ARG A 528 -30.06 25.10 -6.04
N PRO A 529 -30.22 26.43 -5.85
CA PRO A 529 -29.23 27.38 -6.33
C PRO A 529 -27.92 27.21 -5.55
N ALA A 530 -26.82 27.14 -6.29
CA ALA A 530 -25.49 26.93 -5.75
C ALA A 530 -24.48 27.77 -6.51
N ARG A 531 -23.51 28.34 -5.80
CA ARG A 531 -22.40 29.08 -6.40
C ARG A 531 -21.09 28.69 -5.76
N THR A 532 -20.12 28.36 -6.59
CA THR A 532 -18.76 27.99 -6.17
C THR A 532 -17.76 28.82 -6.94
N ARG A 533 -16.95 29.60 -6.22
CA ARG A 533 -15.85 30.38 -6.82
C ARG A 533 -14.57 29.58 -6.71
N TYR A 534 -13.70 29.66 -7.71
CA TYR A 534 -12.39 29.04 -7.64
C TYR A 534 -11.31 29.94 -8.23
N ARG A 535 -10.08 29.71 -7.78
CA ARG A 535 -8.86 30.29 -8.34
C ARG A 535 -7.80 29.20 -8.44
N ARG A 536 -7.18 29.07 -9.61
CA ARG A 536 -6.05 28.16 -9.81
C ARG A 536 -4.83 28.72 -9.10
N LEU A 537 -4.26 27.91 -8.21
CA LEU A 537 -3.07 28.21 -7.43
C LEU A 537 -1.81 27.72 -8.15
N ALA A 538 -1.87 26.50 -8.70
CA ALA A 538 -0.76 25.87 -9.39
C ALA A 538 -1.26 24.87 -10.44
N ILE A 539 -0.33 24.41 -11.28
CA ILE A 539 -0.52 23.25 -12.16
C ILE A 539 0.55 22.23 -11.77
N GLY A 540 0.13 21.00 -11.52
CA GLY A 540 1.02 19.87 -11.20
C GLY A 540 0.63 18.66 -12.03
N GLY A 541 1.58 18.08 -12.78
CA GLY A 541 1.32 16.88 -13.59
C GLY A 541 0.25 17.06 -14.66
N GLY A 542 0.01 18.28 -15.15
CA GLY A 542 -1.08 18.59 -16.08
C GLY A 542 -2.46 18.81 -15.41
N HIS A 543 -2.51 18.85 -14.09
CA HIS A 543 -3.72 18.99 -13.28
C HIS A 543 -3.73 20.29 -12.47
N SER A 544 -4.91 20.85 -12.23
CA SER A 544 -5.04 22.13 -11.50
C SER A 544 -5.13 21.91 -10.00
N ILE A 545 -4.37 22.68 -9.23
CA ILE A 545 -4.59 22.84 -7.79
C ILE A 545 -5.35 24.14 -7.57
N LEU A 546 -6.51 24.05 -6.93
CA LEU A 546 -7.49 25.12 -6.83
C LEU A 546 -7.73 25.53 -5.38
N ARG A 547 -7.80 26.83 -5.15
CA ARG A 547 -8.52 27.42 -4.03
C ARG A 547 -9.99 27.50 -4.40
N VAL A 548 -10.86 26.81 -3.67
CA VAL A 548 -12.30 26.73 -3.94
C VAL A 548 -13.07 27.29 -2.75
N VAL A 549 -14.05 28.15 -3.02
CA VAL A 549 -14.91 28.79 -2.01
C VAL A 549 -16.37 28.62 -2.42
N PRO A 550 -17.11 27.68 -1.81
CA PRO A 550 -18.55 27.57 -2.01
C PRO A 550 -19.26 28.68 -1.22
N GLU A 551 -20.27 29.32 -1.83
CA GLU A 551 -21.08 30.35 -1.14
C GLU A 551 -22.17 29.75 -0.24
N LYS A 552 -22.62 28.53 -0.57
CA LYS A 552 -23.59 27.75 0.20
C LYS A 552 -23.03 26.36 0.47
N ARG A 553 -23.59 25.65 1.46
CA ARG A 553 -23.13 24.34 1.92
C ARG A 553 -24.09 23.24 1.49
N HIS A 554 -24.05 22.84 0.21
CA HIS A 554 -24.81 21.69 -0.28
C HIS A 554 -23.93 20.44 -0.37
N VAL A 555 -24.55 19.27 -0.21
CA VAL A 555 -23.89 17.96 -0.32
C VAL A 555 -23.23 17.80 -1.69
N HIS A 556 -21.97 17.38 -1.71
CA HIS A 556 -21.14 17.19 -2.90
C HIS A 556 -21.02 18.42 -3.82
N GLN A 557 -21.30 19.64 -3.35
CA GLN A 557 -21.38 20.82 -4.21
C GLN A 557 -20.11 21.05 -5.05
N ILE A 558 -18.94 21.06 -4.40
CA ILE A 558 -17.66 21.30 -5.08
C ILE A 558 -17.42 20.23 -6.14
N ARG A 559 -17.55 18.97 -5.74
CA ARG A 559 -17.34 17.78 -6.59
C ARG A 559 -18.21 17.83 -7.85
N ARG A 560 -19.51 18.09 -7.67
CA ARG A 560 -20.50 18.21 -8.75
C ARG A 560 -20.25 19.41 -9.66
N HIS A 561 -19.91 20.57 -9.10
CA HIS A 561 -19.62 21.77 -9.88
C HIS A 561 -18.38 21.59 -10.75
N MET A 562 -17.31 21.04 -10.18
CA MET A 562 -16.06 20.79 -10.86
C MET A 562 -16.24 19.77 -12.00
N ALA A 563 -16.97 18.68 -11.75
CA ALA A 563 -17.35 17.71 -12.78
C ALA A 563 -18.18 18.35 -13.91
N ALA A 564 -19.14 19.21 -13.58
CA ALA A 564 -20.03 19.84 -14.56
C ALA A 564 -19.31 20.81 -15.52
N ILE A 565 -18.13 21.31 -15.16
CA ILE A 565 -17.29 22.13 -16.05
C ILE A 565 -16.16 21.33 -16.72
N GLY A 566 -16.22 19.99 -16.70
CA GLY A 566 -15.24 19.12 -17.33
C GLY A 566 -13.94 18.91 -16.54
N HIS A 567 -13.86 19.41 -15.31
CA HIS A 567 -12.67 19.36 -14.45
C HIS A 567 -12.98 18.68 -13.12
N PRO A 568 -13.43 17.41 -13.09
CA PRO A 568 -13.78 16.75 -11.84
C PRO A 568 -12.60 16.68 -10.85
N VAL A 569 -12.93 16.59 -9.56
CA VAL A 569 -11.95 16.41 -8.48
C VAL A 569 -11.24 15.07 -8.65
N LEU A 570 -9.91 15.07 -8.52
CA LEU A 570 -9.08 13.86 -8.60
C LEU A 570 -9.38 12.93 -7.42
N GLY A 571 -9.45 11.63 -7.68
CA GLY A 571 -9.77 10.60 -6.69
C GLY A 571 -11.25 10.56 -6.27
N ASP A 572 -12.12 11.30 -6.95
CA ASP A 572 -13.57 11.24 -6.72
C ASP A 572 -14.17 10.00 -7.40
N ALA A 573 -14.55 8.99 -6.62
CA ALA A 573 -15.14 7.76 -7.15
C ALA A 573 -16.53 7.95 -7.80
N ARG A 574 -17.29 8.99 -7.42
CA ARG A 574 -18.69 9.18 -7.83
C ARG A 574 -18.85 10.13 -9.01
N TYR A 575 -18.14 11.26 -8.97
CA TYR A 575 -18.22 12.31 -10.00
C TYR A 575 -16.91 12.48 -10.78
N GLY A 576 -15.90 11.65 -10.49
CA GLY A 576 -14.59 11.71 -11.11
C GLY A 576 -14.46 10.96 -12.42
N HIS A 577 -13.24 10.95 -12.93
CA HIS A 577 -12.87 10.25 -14.16
C HIS A 577 -12.09 8.98 -13.81
N ALA A 578 -12.74 7.82 -13.92
CA ALA A 578 -12.20 6.54 -13.44
C ALA A 578 -10.78 6.20 -13.96
N PRO A 579 -10.43 6.37 -15.25
CA PRO A 579 -9.07 6.13 -15.72
C PRO A 579 -8.02 7.04 -15.08
N THR A 580 -8.36 8.32 -14.86
CA THR A 580 -7.45 9.27 -14.20
C THR A 580 -7.32 8.95 -12.71
N ASN A 581 -8.41 8.60 -12.04
CA ASN A 581 -8.37 8.19 -10.64
C ASN A 581 -7.50 6.94 -10.46
N ARG A 582 -7.67 5.93 -11.32
CA ARG A 582 -6.83 4.73 -11.32
C ARG A 582 -5.35 5.07 -11.47
N TYR A 583 -5.01 5.95 -12.41
CA TYR A 583 -3.64 6.42 -12.57
C TYR A 583 -3.09 7.10 -11.30
N PHE A 584 -3.88 7.99 -10.68
CA PHE A 584 -3.47 8.70 -9.45
C PHE A 584 -3.38 7.78 -8.22
N GLU A 585 -4.25 6.78 -8.13
CA GLU A 585 -4.19 5.75 -7.10
C GLU A 585 -2.90 4.93 -7.26
N GLU A 586 -2.64 4.41 -8.46
CA GLU A 586 -1.49 3.54 -8.75
C GLU A 586 -0.15 4.27 -8.70
N LYS A 587 -0.07 5.50 -9.22
CA LYS A 587 1.21 6.25 -9.36
C LYS A 587 1.44 7.27 -8.27
N HIS A 588 0.39 7.73 -7.62
CA HIS A 588 0.47 8.82 -6.65
C HIS A 588 -0.18 8.48 -5.31
N GLY A 589 -0.66 7.25 -5.11
CA GLY A 589 -1.24 6.78 -3.85
C GLY A 589 -2.51 7.51 -3.42
N LEU A 590 -3.18 8.23 -4.33
CA LEU A 590 -4.40 8.99 -4.03
C LEU A 590 -5.63 8.09 -4.25
N ASP A 591 -6.14 7.54 -3.16
CA ASP A 591 -7.28 6.59 -3.11
C ASP A 591 -8.61 7.25 -2.66
N ARG A 592 -8.61 8.57 -2.53
CA ARG A 592 -9.78 9.37 -2.15
C ARG A 592 -9.83 10.70 -2.89
N SER A 593 -10.94 11.42 -2.72
CA SER A 593 -11.08 12.77 -3.27
C SER A 593 -10.02 13.71 -2.71
N PHE A 594 -9.28 14.37 -3.60
CA PHE A 594 -8.38 15.47 -3.25
C PHE A 594 -9.21 16.72 -2.94
N LEU A 595 -9.81 16.72 -1.75
CA LEU A 595 -10.60 17.82 -1.22
C LEU A 595 -10.26 17.99 0.26
N HIS A 596 -9.89 19.21 0.63
CA HIS A 596 -9.47 19.53 1.98
C HIS A 596 -9.98 20.92 2.38
N LEU A 597 -10.76 21.00 3.46
CA LEU A 597 -11.19 22.27 4.06
C LEU A 597 -10.03 22.86 4.86
N VAL A 598 -9.16 23.59 4.16
CA VAL A 598 -7.89 24.09 4.71
C VAL A 598 -8.09 25.28 5.64
N ARG A 599 -9.16 26.06 5.46
CA ARG A 599 -9.39 27.24 6.30
C ARG A 599 -10.87 27.56 6.48
N VAL A 600 -11.23 27.90 7.71
CA VAL A 600 -12.50 28.51 8.09
C VAL A 600 -12.23 29.93 8.61
N GLU A 601 -12.90 30.90 8.03
CA GLU A 601 -12.89 32.28 8.52
C GLU A 601 -14.31 32.67 8.97
N VAL A 602 -14.46 33.19 10.18
CA VAL A 602 -15.77 33.55 10.75
C VAL A 602 -15.60 34.65 11.79
N ASP A 603 -16.57 35.54 11.92
CA ASP A 603 -16.57 36.55 12.99
C ASP A 603 -17.11 35.92 14.27
N HIS A 604 -16.41 36.14 15.39
CA HIS A 604 -16.85 35.65 16.69
C HIS A 604 -18.22 36.25 17.04
N PRO A 605 -19.23 35.44 17.45
CA PRO A 605 -20.60 35.90 17.61
C PRO A 605 -20.76 37.01 18.65
N THR A 606 -20.04 36.93 19.76
CA THR A 606 -20.07 37.94 20.83
C THR A 606 -19.05 39.06 20.67
N THR A 607 -17.78 38.74 20.41
CA THR A 607 -16.69 39.75 20.38
C THR A 607 -16.55 40.47 19.04
N GLY A 608 -17.15 39.95 17.95
CA GLY A 608 -16.97 40.47 16.59
C GLY A 608 -15.56 40.28 16.02
N ARG A 609 -14.62 39.67 16.77
CA ARG A 609 -13.25 39.43 16.30
C ARG A 609 -13.25 38.41 15.17
N ARG A 610 -12.54 38.69 14.08
CA ARG A 610 -12.33 37.71 13.00
C ARG A 610 -11.49 36.54 13.52
N LEU A 611 -12.05 35.34 13.47
CA LEU A 611 -11.34 34.08 13.68
C LEU A 611 -10.90 33.48 12.33
N LEU A 612 -9.70 32.91 12.33
CA LEU A 612 -9.11 32.19 11.21
C LEU A 612 -8.54 30.89 11.76
N ILE A 613 -9.16 29.78 11.36
CA ILE A 613 -8.81 28.43 11.80
C ILE A 613 -8.32 27.68 10.57
N GLU A 614 -7.12 27.11 10.64
CA GLU A 614 -6.48 26.40 9.53
C GLU A 614 -6.21 24.95 9.90
N ALA A 615 -6.44 24.04 8.95
CA ALA A 615 -6.02 22.66 9.05
C ALA A 615 -4.75 22.46 8.18
N PRO A 616 -3.75 21.71 8.65
CA PRO A 616 -2.61 21.34 7.82
C PRO A 616 -3.08 20.44 6.68
N LEU A 617 -2.39 20.51 5.53
CA LEU A 617 -2.63 19.56 4.46
C LEU A 617 -2.23 18.16 4.95
N PRO A 618 -3.14 17.17 4.92
CA PRO A 618 -2.85 15.84 5.44
C PRO A 618 -1.77 15.14 4.61
N ALA A 619 -1.02 14.24 5.27
CA ALA A 619 0.17 13.59 4.74
C ALA A 619 -0.08 12.88 3.40
N ASP A 620 -1.25 12.26 3.24
CA ASP A 620 -1.65 11.57 2.01
C ASP A 620 -1.80 12.53 0.81
N LEU A 621 -2.46 13.68 0.98
CA LEU A 621 -2.58 14.69 -0.07
C LEU A 621 -1.25 15.37 -0.35
N ARG A 622 -0.44 15.63 0.69
CA ARG A 622 0.93 16.15 0.55
C ARG A 622 1.78 15.19 -0.27
N ALA A 623 1.74 13.90 0.04
CA ALA A 623 2.49 12.87 -0.67
C ALA A 623 2.01 12.73 -2.13
N ALA A 624 0.71 12.77 -2.38
CA ALA A 624 0.15 12.78 -3.73
C ALA A 624 0.63 13.99 -4.54
N LEU A 625 0.68 15.19 -3.94
CA LEU A 625 1.22 16.38 -4.60
C LEU A 625 2.70 16.25 -4.91
N VAL A 626 3.52 15.81 -3.96
CA VAL A 626 4.98 15.66 -4.18
C VAL A 626 5.28 14.69 -5.32
N ARG A 627 4.43 13.66 -5.51
CA ARG A 627 4.59 12.69 -6.59
C ARG A 627 4.04 13.18 -7.93
N ALA A 628 2.93 13.92 -7.91
CA ALA A 628 2.29 14.42 -9.12
C ALA A 628 2.87 15.75 -9.62
N SER A 629 3.65 16.46 -8.82
CA SER A 629 4.09 17.83 -9.11
C SER A 629 5.49 18.14 -8.57
N ASP A 630 6.09 19.23 -9.06
CA ASP A 630 7.38 19.70 -8.55
C ASP A 630 7.26 20.17 -7.10
N LYS A 631 8.32 19.97 -6.30
CA LYS A 631 8.37 20.39 -4.88
C LYS A 631 8.09 21.88 -4.68
N SER A 632 8.31 22.72 -5.69
CA SER A 632 7.92 24.14 -5.70
C SER A 632 6.43 24.36 -5.50
N VAL A 633 5.55 23.49 -6.04
CA VAL A 633 4.09 23.59 -5.88
C VAL A 633 3.73 23.45 -4.41
N LEU A 634 4.27 22.43 -3.74
CA LEU A 634 4.00 22.23 -2.32
C LEU A 634 4.54 23.38 -1.47
N ARG A 635 5.79 23.82 -1.71
CA ARG A 635 6.38 24.99 -1.03
C ARG A 635 5.54 26.26 -1.23
N PHE A 636 4.97 26.45 -2.42
CA PHE A 636 4.08 27.56 -2.69
C PHE A 636 2.78 27.44 -1.88
N LEU A 637 2.13 26.28 -1.88
CA LEU A 637 0.88 26.05 -1.14
C LEU A 637 1.05 26.25 0.37
N GLU A 638 2.21 25.87 0.90
CA GLU A 638 2.57 26.03 2.32
C GLU A 638 2.99 27.44 2.68
N SER A 639 3.23 28.31 1.69
CA SER A 639 3.45 29.72 1.96
C SER A 639 2.16 30.37 2.47
N LYS A 640 2.26 31.17 3.54
CA LYS A 640 1.13 31.91 4.14
C LYS A 640 0.36 32.79 3.12
N LYS A 641 0.92 33.06 1.94
CA LYS A 641 0.33 33.87 0.87
C LYS A 641 -0.60 33.09 -0.07
N ALA A 642 -0.45 31.77 -0.23
CA ALA A 642 -1.14 31.01 -1.28
C ALA A 642 -2.66 30.93 -1.09
N LEU A 643 -3.13 30.86 0.16
CA LEU A 643 -4.56 30.81 0.49
C LEU A 643 -5.23 32.21 0.52
N GLY A 644 -4.42 33.27 0.44
CA GLY A 644 -4.84 34.67 0.49
C GLY A 644 -5.17 35.14 1.90
N GLY A 645 -4.39 36.08 2.44
CA GLY A 645 -4.60 36.72 3.74
C GLY A 645 -3.29 37.28 4.31
N ALA A 646 -3.29 38.56 4.71
CA ALA A 646 -2.26 39.07 5.61
C ALA A 646 -2.64 38.62 7.04
N PRO A 647 -1.70 38.20 7.90
CA PRO A 647 -2.03 37.83 9.27
C PRO A 647 -2.63 39.05 9.98
N ALA A 648 -3.83 38.91 10.52
CA ALA A 648 -4.20 39.74 11.66
C ALA A 648 -3.21 39.35 12.77
N ARG A 649 -2.45 40.33 13.27
CA ARG A 649 -1.59 40.14 14.45
C ARG A 649 -2.46 39.57 15.57
N GLN A 650 -2.33 38.28 15.87
CA GLN A 650 -2.73 37.76 17.16
C GLN A 650 -1.88 38.51 18.18
N ARG A 651 -2.50 39.41 18.96
CA ARG A 651 -1.93 39.78 20.25
C ARG A 651 -1.99 38.51 21.08
N SER A 652 -0.82 37.94 21.36
CA SER A 652 -0.63 36.89 22.34
C SER A 652 -1.38 37.26 23.62
N GLY A 653 -2.28 36.40 24.07
CA GLY A 653 -2.61 36.33 25.49
C GLY A 653 -1.34 36.03 26.30
N PRO A 654 -1.37 36.19 27.63
CA PRO A 654 -0.17 36.00 28.45
C PRO A 654 0.42 34.61 28.21
N PRO A 655 1.76 34.48 28.22
CA PRO A 655 2.42 33.23 27.87
C PRO A 655 1.93 32.11 28.79
N SER A 656 1.58 30.98 28.20
CA SER A 656 1.43 29.73 28.94
C SER A 656 2.73 29.44 29.67
N VAL A 657 2.63 29.28 30.99
CA VAL A 657 3.75 28.87 31.83
C VAL A 657 4.21 27.50 31.33
N PRO A 658 5.50 27.30 31.01
CA PRO A 658 5.99 25.98 30.63
C PRO A 658 5.89 25.05 31.83
N PHE A 659 5.25 23.90 31.63
CA PHE A 659 5.26 22.79 32.57
C PHE A 659 6.73 22.37 32.75
N SER A 660 7.32 22.65 33.91
CA SER A 660 8.68 22.24 34.22
C SER A 660 8.70 20.73 34.44
N GLU A 661 9.28 19.98 33.52
CA GLU A 661 9.84 18.67 33.86
C GLU A 661 10.89 18.89 34.95
N ARG A 662 10.63 18.35 36.14
CA ARG A 662 11.68 18.16 37.15
C ARG A 662 12.64 17.11 36.61
N SER A 663 13.71 17.56 35.98
CA SER A 663 14.90 16.75 35.76
C SER A 663 15.59 16.53 37.13
N PRO A 664 15.94 15.29 37.52
CA PRO A 664 16.78 15.08 38.69
C PRO A 664 18.20 15.56 38.40
N LEU A 665 18.74 16.29 39.38
CA LEU A 665 20.07 16.87 39.45
C LEU A 665 21.19 15.92 39.01
N SER A 666 22.12 16.47 38.24
CA SER A 666 23.46 15.92 38.05
C SER A 666 24.22 15.90 39.38
N ALA A 667 24.93 14.80 39.64
CA ALA A 667 26.08 14.80 40.53
C ALA A 667 27.24 14.13 39.78
N ALA A 668 28.18 14.96 39.31
CA ALA A 668 29.56 14.56 39.09
C ALA A 668 30.38 15.11 40.27
N ASP A 669 31.52 14.45 40.51
CA ASP A 669 32.59 14.78 41.47
C ASP A 669 32.53 14.09 42.84
N VAL A 670 32.97 12.82 42.88
CA VAL A 670 33.94 12.32 43.90
C VAL A 670 34.83 11.24 43.25
N GLU A 671 36.14 11.36 43.53
CA GLU A 671 37.30 10.59 43.07
C GLU A 671 37.29 9.06 43.33
N PRO A 672 38.22 8.31 42.69
CA PRO A 672 38.24 6.85 42.72
C PRO A 672 39.09 6.32 43.89
N ASP A 673 38.61 5.29 44.59
CA ASP A 673 39.51 4.43 45.36
C ASP A 673 39.10 2.95 45.30
N SER A 674 40.18 2.18 45.27
CA SER A 674 40.42 0.76 45.11
C SER A 674 39.56 -0.23 45.93
N GLY A 675 39.34 -1.43 45.35
CA GLY A 675 39.00 -2.62 46.13
C GLY A 675 38.17 -3.70 45.41
N TYR A 676 38.81 -4.63 44.70
CA TYR A 676 38.35 -6.04 44.64
C TYR A 676 38.59 -6.71 46.02
N PRO A 677 38.01 -7.89 46.40
CA PRO A 677 37.37 -8.91 45.56
C PRO A 677 36.10 -9.61 46.13
N SER A 678 35.44 -10.35 45.22
CA SER A 678 34.83 -11.70 45.41
C SER A 678 33.75 -11.94 46.48
N GLN A 679 32.58 -12.48 46.08
CA GLN A 679 32.27 -13.93 46.11
C GLN A 679 30.78 -14.20 45.82
N ARG A 680 30.57 -15.18 44.92
CA ARG A 680 29.60 -16.30 44.96
C ARG A 680 28.17 -16.07 45.48
N GLY A 681 27.20 -16.50 44.64
CA GLY A 681 26.02 -17.23 45.12
C GLY A 681 24.71 -16.85 44.44
N ALA A 682 24.34 -17.57 43.38
CA ALA A 682 22.95 -17.90 43.10
C ALA A 682 22.56 -19.16 43.94
N PRO A 683 21.32 -19.68 43.96
CA PRO A 683 20.08 -19.22 43.32
C PRO A 683 18.79 -19.38 44.19
N SER A 684 17.66 -19.01 43.58
CA SER A 684 16.37 -19.74 43.61
C SER A 684 15.35 -19.54 44.75
N SER A 685 14.15 -19.13 44.30
CA SER A 685 12.88 -19.87 44.45
C SER A 685 11.80 -19.34 45.42
N LEU A 686 10.62 -19.19 44.81
CA LEU A 686 9.28 -19.60 45.28
C LEU A 686 8.48 -18.73 46.28
N ARG A 687 7.35 -18.25 45.71
CA ARG A 687 5.96 -18.36 46.20
C ARG A 687 5.49 -17.53 47.41
N SER A 688 4.67 -16.55 47.04
CA SER A 688 3.24 -16.38 47.39
C SER A 688 2.78 -16.16 48.84
N THR A 689 1.84 -15.20 48.91
CA THR A 689 0.68 -15.07 49.83
C THR A 689 0.91 -14.50 51.22
N GLY A 690 0.08 -13.51 51.58
CA GLY A 690 -0.27 -13.21 52.97
C GLY A 690 -0.20 -11.72 53.33
N ALA A 691 -1.36 -11.07 53.36
CA ALA A 691 -1.56 -9.72 53.88
C ALA A 691 -1.51 -9.67 55.42
N LEU A 692 -1.03 -8.55 55.99
CA LEU A 692 -1.75 -7.67 56.93
C LEU A 692 -0.77 -6.76 57.71
N GLU A 693 -1.00 -5.45 57.55
CA GLU A 693 -0.98 -4.32 58.50
C GLU A 693 -0.03 -4.30 59.72
N LEU A 694 0.64 -3.15 59.91
CA LEU A 694 0.43 -2.23 61.05
C LEU A 694 1.21 -0.91 60.90
N ASP A 695 0.48 0.19 61.13
CA ASP A 695 0.81 1.50 61.75
C ASP A 695 2.14 2.24 61.47
N ASP A 696 2.02 3.47 60.97
CA ASP A 696 2.20 4.67 61.82
C ASP A 696 1.74 5.96 61.10
N ALA A 697 0.92 6.77 61.77
CA ALA A 697 0.57 8.15 61.41
C ALA A 697 1.01 9.09 62.53
N PRO A 698 1.26 10.39 62.27
CA PRO A 698 0.22 11.35 62.68
C PRO A 698 0.09 12.68 61.87
N ARG A 699 -1.19 13.10 61.76
CA ARG A 699 -1.78 14.44 62.03
C ARG A 699 -1.66 15.65 61.06
N THR A 700 -2.78 15.87 60.34
CA THR A 700 -3.73 17.04 60.35
C THR A 700 -3.30 18.45 60.81
N VAL A 701 -3.80 19.51 60.13
CA VAL A 701 -4.90 20.42 60.60
C VAL A 701 -5.63 21.10 59.39
N ARG A 702 -6.95 21.30 59.57
CA ARG A 702 -8.05 21.78 58.70
C ARG A 702 -8.29 23.30 58.72
N GLY A 703 -9.20 23.76 57.85
CA GLY A 703 -10.35 24.63 58.20
C GLY A 703 -11.00 25.27 56.97
N GLU A 704 -12.30 25.56 56.83
CA GLU A 704 -13.58 25.10 57.40
C GLU A 704 -14.71 25.81 56.59
N LEU A 705 -15.89 25.22 56.47
CA LEU A 705 -17.11 25.79 55.86
C LEU A 705 -18.05 26.29 56.98
N LEU A 706 -18.75 27.41 56.74
CA LEU A 706 -19.83 27.91 57.60
C LEU A 706 -21.10 28.18 56.78
N THR A 707 -22.18 27.51 57.18
CA THR A 707 -23.60 27.94 57.21
C THR A 707 -24.15 27.40 58.55
N PRO A 708 -25.18 27.97 59.21
CA PRO A 708 -26.56 28.07 58.68
C PRO A 708 -27.45 29.22 59.26
N ASP A 709 -28.76 29.08 58.96
CA ASP A 709 -29.97 29.67 59.56
C ASP A 709 -30.56 30.89 58.84
N GLU A 710 -31.88 31.12 58.70
CA GLU A 710 -33.16 30.39 58.88
C GLU A 710 -34.25 31.44 58.52
N GLU A 711 -35.11 31.19 57.52
CA GLU A 711 -36.58 31.50 57.46
C GLU A 711 -37.13 31.21 56.06
#